data_AF-A0A835VTF8-F1
#
_entry.id   AF-A0A835VTF8-F1
#
_cell.length_a   1.000
_cell.length_b   1.000
_cell.length_c   1.000
_cell.angle_alpha   90.00
_cell.angle_beta   90.00
_cell.angle_gamma   90.00
#
_symmetry.space_group_name_H-M   'P 1'
#
loop_
_entity.id
_entity.type
_entity.pdbx_description
1 polymer ?
#
loop_
_entity_poly.entity_id
_entity_poly.type
_entity_poly.pdbx_seq_one_letter_code
_entity_poly.pdbx_strand_id
1 'polypeptide(L)'
;MAQTVPQSQPMSADQVVNNAGGFVFKVDDFTLLRRYVILGSAANNYYVSRQSVDLASAQCVVRLLAAGQGEAVVKEVVDISREGRAPKQATGIVVLSMCARLGDPATSRAALAAVPAVCRTASTLFEWVQRCKELGAAAELRKTKSGAVDAAAFATWAAGGNAAAAEAAARDAAAANGRRGHRGRGGAAPAPAADALTLAGRAGKLSWGRAMRRTVARWYLDKTPAAVAYQATKYSQRNGWSHADLLRLAHPDPEEQVAKRRKVAAGSPAAAEAEAAATPAMAGGDESDSEWVVLGNGDGEAAGSELGALAAAMAAAAVAAPAAAAGGDAAAAAAAEAQRVADLKAVFTFLTHGTVPGQDQPPKRKKAAAADEAAAEPAAAAAAAEAAAPTTAAPPAPVVLSPVMQYLVDAHRLRKEIRAPPPPKSAAGKDEEAKGGKKKGKRGRKAVESDEEEVPEPELDPEVVAEHEDATAAVVESALALIRRHRFGHEHVGDTALLRNPAVWGAFLENGMPLTAMIRNLGRMSELGLLAQPGYQKRVTDRLRNVPALTAARVHPMTLLDAMCTYRNGAGARGKARWQPVAEVTAALEDAFYLAFKNVVPTGKRYLLGLDVSGSMCCPCSGMTSVTARQAAAAVAMTLVRTEPWVKTMAFSHQLVEFNVRETDRLEQVVERSARIPMGGTDCALPMVYATEKQLPVDVFVVLTDNETWFGKIHPAEALKRYRAAMKMPDAKLVVLAFSVNDFSIADPKDPGMLDVAGLDSAVPRVVADFVRGGL
;
A
#
# COMPACT_ATOMS: atom_id res chain seq x y z
N MET A 1 -26.27 -40.08 -23.80
CA MET A 1 -25.73 -38.92 -23.03
C MET A 1 -24.29 -39.23 -22.70
N ALA A 2 -23.34 -38.36 -23.04
CA ALA A 2 -21.94 -38.57 -22.67
C ALA A 2 -21.80 -38.60 -21.14
N GLN A 3 -21.08 -39.60 -20.63
CA GLN A 3 -20.83 -39.81 -19.20
C GLN A 3 -20.24 -38.53 -18.58
N THR A 4 -20.82 -38.01 -17.50
CA THR A 4 -20.28 -36.85 -16.77
C THR A 4 -19.23 -37.30 -15.78
N VAL A 5 -18.06 -36.65 -15.78
CA VAL A 5 -17.04 -36.87 -14.75
C VAL A 5 -17.32 -35.95 -13.57
N PRO A 6 -17.51 -36.48 -12.34
CA PRO A 6 -17.74 -35.66 -11.16
C PRO A 6 -16.49 -34.86 -10.78
N GLN A 7 -16.66 -33.75 -10.05
CA GLN A 7 -15.55 -32.88 -9.61
C GLN A 7 -14.58 -33.59 -8.67
N SER A 8 -15.01 -34.66 -8.00
CA SER A 8 -14.15 -35.53 -7.17
C SER A 8 -13.26 -36.48 -7.98
N GLN A 9 -13.32 -36.43 -9.32
CA GLN A 9 -12.50 -37.22 -10.22
C GLN A 9 -11.86 -36.32 -11.30
N PRO A 10 -10.62 -36.62 -11.74
CA PRO A 10 -9.98 -35.85 -12.79
C PRO A 10 -10.68 -36.10 -14.13
N MET A 11 -11.05 -35.03 -14.82
CA MET A 11 -11.51 -35.05 -16.21
C MET A 11 -10.34 -35.21 -17.20
N SER A 12 -9.16 -34.73 -16.83
CA SER A 12 -7.97 -34.74 -17.68
C SER A 12 -6.68 -34.78 -16.84
N ALA A 13 -5.58 -35.19 -17.46
CA ALA A 13 -4.29 -35.39 -16.78
C ALA A 13 -3.62 -34.10 -16.29
N ASP A 14 -4.06 -32.95 -16.78
CA ASP A 14 -3.59 -31.61 -16.40
C ASP A 14 -4.35 -31.00 -15.22
N GLN A 15 -5.35 -31.71 -14.66
CA GLN A 15 -6.04 -31.27 -13.45
C GLN A 15 -5.25 -31.66 -12.18
N VAL A 16 -5.36 -30.78 -11.18
CA VAL A 16 -4.79 -30.92 -9.84
C VAL A 16 -5.91 -30.88 -8.80
N VAL A 17 -5.66 -31.46 -7.62
CA VAL A 17 -6.62 -31.44 -6.51
C VAL A 17 -6.50 -30.10 -5.76
N ASN A 18 -7.62 -29.40 -5.53
CA ASN A 18 -7.70 -28.20 -4.69
C ASN A 18 -7.72 -28.54 -3.19
N ASN A 19 -7.87 -27.53 -2.32
CA ASN A 19 -7.83 -27.76 -0.87
C ASN A 19 -9.10 -28.47 -0.37
N ALA A 20 -10.24 -28.24 -1.03
CA ALA A 20 -11.50 -28.92 -0.74
C ALA A 20 -11.57 -30.38 -1.24
N GLY A 21 -10.63 -30.83 -2.08
CA GLY A 21 -10.56 -32.20 -2.60
C GLY A 21 -11.19 -32.41 -3.99
N GLY A 22 -11.62 -31.35 -4.67
CA GLY A 22 -12.06 -31.39 -6.06
C GLY A 22 -10.91 -31.20 -7.06
N PHE A 23 -11.11 -31.65 -8.30
CA PHE A 23 -10.14 -31.51 -9.39
C PHE A 23 -10.39 -30.22 -10.18
N VAL A 24 -9.33 -29.44 -10.37
CA VAL A 24 -9.30 -28.11 -10.99
C VAL A 24 -8.03 -27.95 -11.82
N PHE A 25 -7.84 -26.87 -12.57
CA PHE A 25 -6.64 -26.66 -13.37
C PHE A 25 -5.56 -25.91 -12.61
N LYS A 26 -4.30 -26.28 -12.79
CA LYS A 26 -3.18 -25.52 -12.25
C LYS A 26 -3.01 -24.23 -13.05
N VAL A 27 -2.89 -23.09 -12.38
CA VAL A 27 -2.55 -21.82 -13.07
C VAL A 27 -1.04 -21.74 -13.33
N ASP A 28 -0.66 -21.00 -14.36
CA ASP A 28 0.73 -20.69 -14.62
C ASP A 28 1.32 -19.74 -13.55
N ASP A 29 2.65 -19.70 -13.49
CA ASP A 29 3.37 -18.92 -12.48
C ASP A 29 3.13 -17.39 -12.63
N PHE A 30 2.86 -16.86 -13.84
CA PHE A 30 2.52 -15.45 -14.01
C PHE A 30 1.12 -15.12 -13.50
N THR A 31 0.14 -15.99 -13.72
CA THR A 31 -1.20 -15.85 -13.13
C THR A 31 -1.14 -15.90 -11.60
N LEU A 32 -0.37 -16.83 -11.03
CA LEU A 32 -0.16 -16.88 -9.58
C LEU A 32 0.56 -15.62 -9.05
N LEU A 33 1.57 -15.12 -9.78
CA LEU A 33 2.25 -13.87 -9.46
C LEU A 33 1.26 -12.68 -9.43
N ARG A 34 0.41 -12.54 -10.45
CA ARG A 34 -0.61 -11.48 -10.52
C ARG A 34 -1.56 -11.55 -9.33
N ARG A 35 -2.09 -12.74 -9.03
CA ARG A 35 -2.94 -12.97 -7.86
C ARG A 35 -2.22 -12.57 -6.57
N TYR A 36 -0.96 -12.96 -6.40
CA TYR A 36 -0.20 -12.60 -5.20
C TYR A 36 0.00 -11.09 -5.09
N VAL A 37 0.42 -10.40 -6.16
CA VAL A 37 0.67 -8.96 -6.12
C VAL A 37 -0.62 -8.17 -5.88
N ILE A 38 -1.75 -8.58 -6.46
CA ILE A 38 -3.04 -7.88 -6.36
C ILE A 38 -3.78 -8.22 -5.06
N LEU A 39 -3.97 -9.51 -4.78
CA LEU A 39 -4.75 -9.97 -3.62
C LEU A 39 -3.93 -9.95 -2.33
N GLY A 40 -2.59 -10.03 -2.41
CA GLY A 40 -1.71 -10.04 -1.25
C GLY A 40 -1.89 -11.24 -0.33
N SER A 41 -1.27 -11.17 0.84
CA SER A 41 -1.19 -12.26 1.84
C SER A 41 -1.36 -11.78 3.28
N ALA A 42 -1.99 -10.62 3.52
CA ALA A 42 -2.03 -10.04 4.86
C ALA A 42 -2.93 -10.81 5.87
N ALA A 43 -3.78 -11.72 5.39
CA ALA A 43 -4.67 -12.53 6.21
C ALA A 43 -4.55 -14.04 5.87
N ASN A 44 -5.05 -14.88 6.76
CA ASN A 44 -5.25 -16.29 6.45
C ASN A 44 -6.41 -16.43 5.45
N ASN A 45 -6.29 -17.37 4.53
CA ASN A 45 -7.44 -17.82 3.75
C ASN A 45 -8.13 -18.96 4.52
N TYR A 46 -9.35 -19.33 4.11
CA TYR A 46 -10.14 -20.36 4.81
C TYR A 46 -9.38 -21.70 4.96
N TYR A 47 -8.63 -22.08 3.93
CA TYR A 47 -7.93 -23.37 3.85
C TYR A 47 -6.44 -23.29 4.20
N VAL A 48 -5.83 -22.12 4.07
CA VAL A 48 -4.37 -21.97 4.05
C VAL A 48 -3.94 -20.78 4.91
N SER A 49 -2.94 -20.99 5.76
CA SER A 49 -2.35 -19.95 6.58
C SER A 49 -1.62 -18.89 5.74
N ARG A 50 -1.58 -17.66 6.25
CA ARG A 50 -0.85 -16.55 5.62
C ARG A 50 0.60 -16.93 5.26
N GLN A 51 1.32 -17.58 6.17
CA GLN A 51 2.71 -17.96 5.96
C GLN A 51 2.87 -18.94 4.80
N SER A 52 1.90 -19.83 4.61
CA SER A 52 1.89 -20.79 3.49
C SER A 52 1.66 -20.09 2.16
N VAL A 53 0.78 -19.08 2.12
CA VAL A 53 0.57 -18.24 0.92
C VAL A 53 1.85 -17.46 0.57
N ASP A 54 2.50 -16.85 1.56
CA ASP A 54 3.76 -16.13 1.36
C ASP A 54 4.87 -17.06 0.85
N LEU A 55 4.99 -18.26 1.42
CA LEU A 55 5.96 -19.27 0.99
C LEU A 55 5.72 -19.73 -0.45
N ALA A 56 4.49 -20.12 -0.79
CA ALA A 56 4.14 -20.59 -2.13
C ALA A 56 4.37 -19.51 -3.19
N SER A 57 4.07 -18.25 -2.86
CA SER A 57 4.25 -17.12 -3.76
C SER A 57 5.73 -16.74 -3.92
N ALA A 58 6.52 -16.80 -2.84
CA ALA A 58 7.97 -16.61 -2.93
C ALA A 58 8.62 -17.71 -3.79
N GLN A 59 8.20 -18.97 -3.64
CA GLN A 59 8.64 -20.07 -4.51
C GLN A 59 8.25 -19.86 -5.97
N CYS A 60 7.06 -19.32 -6.25
CA CYS A 60 6.64 -18.94 -7.59
C CYS A 60 7.61 -17.94 -8.23
N VAL A 61 7.95 -16.87 -7.52
CA VAL A 61 8.93 -15.88 -8.02
C VAL A 61 10.29 -16.53 -8.29
N VAL A 62 10.76 -17.41 -7.40
CA VAL A 62 12.05 -18.12 -7.62
C VAL A 62 12.01 -19.01 -8.86
N ARG A 63 10.91 -19.71 -9.13
CA ARG A 63 10.75 -20.50 -10.37
C ARG A 63 10.83 -19.62 -11.61
N LEU A 64 10.13 -18.48 -11.62
CA LEU A 64 10.19 -17.51 -12.72
C LEU A 64 11.59 -16.94 -12.94
N LEU A 65 12.32 -16.64 -11.86
CA LEU A 65 13.71 -16.19 -11.93
C LEU A 65 14.63 -17.29 -12.47
N ALA A 66 14.48 -18.54 -12.01
CA ALA A 66 15.26 -19.68 -12.47
C ALA A 66 14.97 -20.02 -13.95
N ALA A 67 13.76 -19.76 -14.42
CA ALA A 67 13.37 -19.88 -15.83
C ALA A 67 13.89 -18.75 -16.73
N GLY A 68 14.65 -17.77 -16.19
CA GLY A 68 15.16 -16.63 -16.95
C GLY A 68 14.09 -15.59 -17.29
N GLN A 69 12.92 -15.63 -16.65
CA GLN A 69 11.78 -14.73 -16.94
C GLN A 69 11.76 -13.49 -16.02
N GLY A 70 12.87 -13.18 -15.35
CA GLY A 70 12.90 -12.14 -14.33
C GLY A 70 12.63 -10.72 -14.83
N GLU A 71 13.03 -10.37 -16.06
CA GLU A 71 12.68 -9.07 -16.65
C GLU A 71 11.17 -8.93 -16.89
N ALA A 72 10.50 -10.01 -17.29
CA ALA A 72 9.05 -10.04 -17.45
C ALA A 72 8.33 -9.95 -16.09
N VAL A 73 8.88 -10.56 -15.03
CA VAL A 73 8.37 -10.37 -13.65
C VAL A 73 8.47 -8.90 -13.22
N VAL A 74 9.61 -8.25 -13.47
CA VAL A 74 9.79 -6.83 -13.14
C VAL A 74 8.79 -5.97 -13.93
N LYS A 75 8.61 -6.24 -15.22
CA LYS A 75 7.64 -5.52 -16.06
C LYS A 75 6.23 -5.65 -15.49
N GLU A 76 5.78 -6.86 -15.17
CA GLU A 76 4.44 -7.10 -14.61
C GLU A 76 4.22 -6.33 -13.30
N VAL A 77 5.21 -6.32 -12.39
CA VAL A 77 5.13 -5.54 -11.14
C VAL A 77 5.06 -4.04 -11.40
N VAL A 78 5.82 -3.54 -12.38
CA VAL A 78 5.79 -2.12 -12.78
C VAL A 78 4.43 -1.76 -13.35
N ASP A 79 3.88 -2.58 -14.24
CA ASP A 79 2.57 -2.34 -14.86
C ASP A 79 1.46 -2.33 -13.81
N ILE A 80 1.41 -3.33 -12.92
CA ILE A 80 0.45 -3.37 -11.80
C ILE A 80 0.59 -2.14 -10.89
N SER A 81 1.82 -1.69 -10.62
CA SER A 81 2.07 -0.55 -9.74
C SER A 81 1.69 0.78 -10.38
N ARG A 82 2.05 0.99 -11.65
CA ARG A 82 1.73 2.19 -12.43
C ARG A 82 0.23 2.28 -12.68
N GLU A 83 -0.39 1.17 -13.05
CA GLU A 83 -1.82 1.08 -13.31
C GLU A 83 -2.68 1.11 -12.04
N GLY A 84 -2.07 1.07 -10.84
CA GLY A 84 -2.83 1.12 -9.59
C GLY A 84 -3.76 -0.09 -9.41
N ARG A 85 -3.39 -1.24 -9.98
CA ARG A 85 -4.18 -2.48 -10.02
C ARG A 85 -4.34 -3.16 -8.67
N ALA A 86 -3.31 -3.10 -7.84
CA ALA A 86 -3.31 -3.69 -6.51
C ALA A 86 -3.77 -2.67 -5.43
N PRO A 87 -4.69 -3.04 -4.51
CA PRO A 87 -5.07 -2.20 -3.38
C PRO A 87 -3.90 -1.81 -2.46
N LYS A 88 -2.87 -2.67 -2.38
CA LYS A 88 -1.66 -2.47 -1.57
C LYS A 88 -0.41 -2.76 -2.38
N GLN A 89 0.62 -1.94 -2.19
CA GLN A 89 1.91 -2.08 -2.90
C GLN A 89 2.91 -3.02 -2.21
N ALA A 90 2.65 -3.42 -0.96
CA ALA A 90 3.60 -4.16 -0.12
C ALA A 90 4.12 -5.44 -0.81
N THR A 91 3.22 -6.21 -1.42
CA THR A 91 3.57 -7.46 -2.10
C THR A 91 4.43 -7.22 -3.35
N GLY A 92 4.06 -6.24 -4.19
CA GLY A 92 4.86 -5.85 -5.35
C GLY A 92 6.28 -5.41 -4.96
N ILE A 93 6.43 -4.72 -3.83
CA ILE A 93 7.74 -4.33 -3.28
C ILE A 93 8.57 -5.55 -2.86
N VAL A 94 7.94 -6.58 -2.26
CA VAL A 94 8.61 -7.84 -1.94
C VAL A 94 9.12 -8.51 -3.22
N VAL A 95 8.27 -8.67 -4.23
CA VAL A 95 8.67 -9.28 -5.52
C VAL A 95 9.80 -8.49 -6.19
N LEU A 96 9.71 -7.15 -6.22
CA LEU A 96 10.76 -6.29 -6.77
C LEU A 96 12.08 -6.45 -6.00
N SER A 97 12.01 -6.59 -4.67
CA SER A 97 13.19 -6.83 -3.84
C SER A 97 13.81 -8.21 -4.12
N MET A 98 13.00 -9.24 -4.39
CA MET A 98 13.49 -10.55 -4.80
C MET A 98 14.19 -10.47 -6.16
N CYS A 99 13.60 -9.80 -7.15
CA CYS A 99 14.21 -9.61 -8.48
C CYS A 99 15.55 -8.86 -8.38
N ALA A 100 15.63 -7.82 -7.53
CA ALA A 100 16.84 -7.03 -7.34
C ALA A 100 17.99 -7.76 -6.62
N ARG A 101 17.69 -8.85 -5.88
CA ARG A 101 18.66 -9.54 -5.00
C ARG A 101 18.97 -10.95 -5.44
N LEU A 102 17.98 -11.66 -5.99
CA LEU A 102 18.05 -13.07 -6.36
C LEU A 102 18.10 -13.27 -7.88
N GLY A 103 17.67 -12.27 -8.66
CA GLY A 103 17.67 -12.36 -10.12
C GLY A 103 19.07 -12.33 -10.73
N ASP A 104 19.17 -12.79 -11.97
CA ASP A 104 20.37 -12.68 -12.80
C ASP A 104 20.80 -11.20 -12.99
N PRO A 105 21.98 -10.90 -13.57
CA PRO A 105 22.44 -9.53 -13.74
C PRO A 105 21.53 -8.61 -14.59
N ALA A 106 20.78 -9.13 -15.56
CA ALA A 106 19.82 -8.36 -16.35
C ALA A 106 18.57 -8.06 -15.52
N THR A 107 17.98 -9.09 -14.89
CA THR A 107 16.83 -8.95 -13.99
C THR A 107 17.13 -7.99 -12.83
N SER A 108 18.28 -8.14 -12.18
CA SER A 108 18.70 -7.27 -11.08
C SER A 108 18.80 -5.80 -11.54
N ARG A 109 19.30 -5.56 -12.75
CA ARG A 109 19.42 -4.22 -13.33
C ARG A 109 18.05 -3.63 -13.65
N ALA A 110 17.16 -4.41 -14.25
CA ALA A 110 15.78 -4.04 -14.53
C ALA A 110 15.03 -3.69 -13.23
N ALA A 111 15.13 -4.54 -12.21
CA ALA A 111 14.49 -4.32 -10.92
C ALA A 111 14.98 -3.03 -10.23
N LEU A 112 16.29 -2.78 -10.23
CA LEU A 112 16.88 -1.56 -9.67
C LEU A 112 16.46 -0.31 -10.46
N ALA A 113 16.38 -0.40 -11.78
CA ALA A 113 15.91 0.70 -12.64
C ALA A 113 14.41 1.00 -12.42
N ALA A 114 13.61 -0.01 -12.08
CA ALA A 114 12.19 0.10 -11.81
C ALA A 114 11.85 0.69 -10.42
N VAL A 115 12.82 0.78 -9.49
CA VAL A 115 12.58 1.26 -8.12
C VAL A 115 11.89 2.64 -8.08
N PRO A 116 12.31 3.68 -8.83
CA PRO A 116 11.62 4.97 -8.80
C PRO A 116 10.17 4.91 -9.30
N ALA A 117 9.85 3.99 -10.22
CA ALA A 117 8.50 3.83 -10.77
C ALA A 117 7.56 3.12 -9.79
N VAL A 118 8.05 2.10 -9.07
CA VAL A 118 7.25 1.35 -8.09
C VAL A 118 7.23 2.03 -6.72
N CYS A 119 8.40 2.42 -6.22
CA CYS A 119 8.59 3.06 -4.92
C CYS A 119 8.44 4.58 -5.02
N ARG A 120 7.24 5.07 -5.33
CA ARG A 120 7.01 6.51 -5.58
C ARG A 120 7.12 7.40 -4.34
N THR A 121 6.91 6.82 -3.14
CA THR A 121 7.04 7.52 -1.86
C THR A 121 8.27 7.09 -1.07
N ALA A 122 8.72 7.93 -0.14
CA ALA A 122 9.76 7.54 0.80
C ALA A 122 9.32 6.34 1.66
N SER A 123 8.03 6.25 2.03
CA SER A 123 7.48 5.07 2.72
C SER A 123 7.72 3.76 1.95
N THR A 124 7.42 3.74 0.66
CA THR A 124 7.62 2.57 -0.20
C THR A 124 9.10 2.30 -0.45
N LEU A 125 9.93 3.34 -0.54
CA LEU A 125 11.38 3.19 -0.64
C LEU A 125 11.98 2.56 0.63
N PHE A 126 11.57 3.04 1.81
CA PHE A 126 11.99 2.48 3.10
C PHE A 126 11.58 1.01 3.24
N GLU A 127 10.36 0.68 2.82
CA GLU A 127 9.90 -0.71 2.76
C GLU A 127 10.77 -1.55 1.83
N TRP A 128 11.03 -1.09 0.61
CA TRP A 128 11.90 -1.81 -0.34
C TRP A 128 13.31 -2.01 0.20
N VAL A 129 13.94 -0.98 0.78
CA VAL A 129 15.26 -1.08 1.41
C VAL A 129 15.23 -2.08 2.56
N GLN A 130 14.19 -2.07 3.39
CA GLN A 130 14.03 -3.02 4.48
C GLN A 130 13.88 -4.46 3.95
N ARG A 131 13.06 -4.69 2.92
CA ARG A 131 12.92 -6.01 2.28
C ARG A 131 14.24 -6.49 1.67
N CYS A 132 14.99 -5.62 1.01
CA CYS A 132 16.33 -5.95 0.50
C CYS A 132 17.33 -6.28 1.62
N LYS A 133 17.24 -5.62 2.78
CA LYS A 133 18.07 -5.93 3.95
C LYS A 133 17.70 -7.28 4.55
N GLU A 134 16.41 -7.57 4.72
CA GLU A 134 15.92 -8.85 5.23
C GLU A 134 16.30 -10.00 4.30
N LEU A 135 16.12 -9.84 2.99
CA LEU A 135 16.61 -10.79 1.99
C LEU A 135 18.12 -10.98 2.05
N GLY A 136 18.88 -9.89 2.23
CA GLY A 136 20.33 -9.96 2.36
C GLY A 136 20.81 -10.67 3.63
N ALA A 137 20.10 -10.50 4.74
CA ALA A 137 20.39 -11.15 6.01
C ALA A 137 19.98 -12.64 6.00
N ALA A 138 18.82 -12.95 5.44
CA ALA A 138 18.39 -14.34 5.21
C ALA A 138 19.35 -15.05 4.25
N ALA A 139 19.82 -14.35 3.23
CA ALA A 139 20.82 -14.84 2.28
C ALA A 139 22.28 -14.72 2.78
N GLU A 140 22.52 -14.44 4.07
CA GLU A 140 23.82 -14.77 4.72
C GLU A 140 23.95 -16.29 4.97
N LEU A 141 23.19 -17.10 4.25
CA LEU A 141 23.55 -18.46 3.89
C LEU A 141 24.76 -18.41 2.98
N ARG A 142 25.84 -19.03 3.45
CA ARG A 142 27.01 -19.38 2.64
C ARG A 142 26.54 -19.80 1.26
N LYS A 143 27.12 -19.21 0.21
CA LYS A 143 27.15 -19.90 -1.09
C LYS A 143 27.59 -21.33 -0.81
N THR A 144 26.77 -22.29 -1.16
CA THR A 144 27.31 -23.59 -1.53
C THR A 144 28.22 -23.35 -2.73
N LYS A 145 29.24 -24.20 -2.95
CA LYS A 145 30.15 -24.06 -4.09
C LYS A 145 29.42 -24.00 -5.46
N SER A 146 28.14 -24.38 -5.50
CA SER A 146 27.24 -24.37 -6.67
C SER A 146 26.40 -23.10 -6.88
N GLY A 147 26.38 -22.13 -5.94
CA GLY A 147 25.56 -20.91 -6.08
C GLY A 147 24.06 -21.08 -5.79
N ALA A 148 23.63 -22.20 -5.22
CA ALA A 148 22.24 -22.42 -4.82
C ALA A 148 21.87 -21.60 -3.58
N VAL A 149 20.61 -21.11 -3.51
CA VAL A 149 20.02 -20.57 -2.29
C VAL A 149 19.59 -21.74 -1.41
N ASP A 150 19.92 -21.69 -0.11
CA ASP A 150 19.42 -22.69 0.85
C ASP A 150 17.89 -22.53 1.00
N ALA A 151 17.18 -23.58 0.57
CA ALA A 151 15.74 -23.63 0.50
C ALA A 151 15.06 -23.51 1.87
N ALA A 152 15.68 -24.02 2.95
CA ALA A 152 15.09 -24.01 4.29
C ALA A 152 15.12 -22.61 4.89
N ALA A 153 16.21 -21.88 4.69
CA ALA A 153 16.34 -20.53 5.17
C ALA A 153 15.63 -19.50 4.26
N PHE A 154 15.52 -19.77 2.96
CA PHE A 154 14.59 -19.04 2.08
C PHE A 154 13.14 -19.23 2.52
N ALA A 155 12.72 -20.46 2.82
CA ALA A 155 11.39 -20.73 3.33
C ALA A 155 11.12 -20.03 4.68
N THR A 156 12.13 -20.00 5.55
CA THR A 156 12.07 -19.27 6.83
C THR A 156 11.87 -17.77 6.63
N TRP A 157 12.58 -17.16 5.68
CA TRP A 157 12.38 -15.76 5.34
C TRP A 157 10.98 -15.50 4.77
N ALA A 158 10.53 -16.33 3.82
CA ALA A 158 9.21 -16.19 3.22
C ALA A 158 8.08 -16.31 4.27
N ALA A 159 8.28 -17.14 5.30
CA ALA A 159 7.36 -17.26 6.44
C ALA A 159 7.55 -16.16 7.52
N GLY A 160 8.24 -15.05 7.22
CA GLY A 160 8.42 -13.93 8.13
C GLY A 160 9.46 -14.14 9.23
N GLY A 161 10.44 -15.01 9.01
CA GLY A 161 11.55 -15.28 9.94
C GLY A 161 11.26 -16.31 11.04
N ASN A 162 10.10 -16.98 11.01
CA ASN A 162 9.73 -18.00 11.98
C ASN A 162 9.95 -19.40 11.39
N ALA A 163 11.04 -20.08 11.81
CA ALA A 163 11.41 -21.40 11.30
C ALA A 163 10.33 -22.48 11.56
N ALA A 164 9.68 -22.46 12.73
CA ALA A 164 8.60 -23.39 13.04
C ALA A 164 7.36 -23.15 12.18
N ALA A 165 7.04 -21.88 11.90
CA ALA A 165 5.96 -21.53 10.97
C ALA A 165 6.33 -21.85 9.52
N ALA A 166 7.60 -21.76 9.14
CA ALA A 166 8.08 -22.15 7.82
C ALA A 166 7.99 -23.66 7.61
N GLU A 167 8.37 -24.44 8.63
CA GLU A 167 8.23 -25.89 8.60
C GLU A 167 6.75 -26.31 8.60
N ALA A 168 5.90 -25.65 9.39
CA ALA A 168 4.45 -25.86 9.34
C ALA A 168 3.87 -25.48 7.97
N ALA A 169 4.25 -24.35 7.39
CA ALA A 169 3.82 -23.92 6.06
C ALA A 169 4.29 -24.87 4.95
N ALA A 170 5.53 -25.37 5.06
CA ALA A 170 6.06 -26.38 4.16
C ALA A 170 5.32 -27.72 4.31
N ARG A 171 4.93 -28.10 5.53
CA ARG A 171 4.08 -29.28 5.79
C ARG A 171 2.66 -29.07 5.28
N ASP A 172 2.07 -27.89 5.44
CA ASP A 172 0.73 -27.56 4.94
C ASP A 172 0.71 -27.61 3.40
N ALA A 173 1.71 -26.99 2.75
CA ALA A 173 1.91 -27.08 1.30
C ALA A 173 2.21 -28.51 0.83
N ALA A 174 3.01 -29.27 1.60
CA ALA A 174 3.30 -30.67 1.32
C ALA A 174 2.11 -31.59 1.60
N ALA A 175 1.20 -31.27 2.53
CA ALA A 175 0.00 -32.03 2.83
C ALA A 175 -1.11 -31.76 1.80
N ALA A 176 -1.21 -30.51 1.31
CA ALA A 176 -1.96 -30.18 0.11
C ALA A 176 -1.43 -30.97 -1.11
N ASN A 177 -0.11 -31.17 -1.21
CA ASN A 177 0.51 -32.05 -2.19
C ASN A 177 0.43 -33.55 -1.86
N GLY A 178 0.31 -33.95 -0.59
CA GLY A 178 0.40 -35.33 -0.11
C GLY A 178 -0.94 -36.05 -0.09
N ARG A 179 -2.05 -35.30 0.01
CA ARG A 179 -3.39 -35.79 -0.34
C ARG A 179 -3.52 -36.20 -1.82
N ARG A 180 -2.55 -35.85 -2.67
CA ARG A 180 -2.44 -36.29 -4.08
C ARG A 180 -2.06 -37.77 -4.25
N GLY A 181 -1.79 -38.51 -3.16
CA GLY A 181 -1.19 -39.85 -3.21
C GLY A 181 -2.02 -41.05 -2.74
N HIS A 182 -3.32 -40.91 -2.46
CA HIS A 182 -4.11 -42.05 -1.93
C HIS A 182 -5.39 -42.35 -2.72
N ARG A 183 -5.23 -42.64 -4.02
CA ARG A 183 -5.91 -43.71 -4.79
C ARG A 183 -5.68 -43.47 -6.29
N GLY A 184 -4.85 -44.31 -6.90
CA GLY A 184 -4.62 -44.34 -8.35
C GLY A 184 -3.13 -44.37 -8.69
N ARG A 185 -2.59 -45.57 -8.94
CA ARG A 185 -1.28 -45.73 -9.59
C ARG A 185 -1.38 -45.22 -11.04
N GLY A 186 -0.89 -44.02 -11.28
CA GLY A 186 -0.69 -43.45 -12.61
C GLY A 186 0.34 -42.33 -12.51
N GLY A 187 1.54 -42.56 -13.03
CA GLY A 187 2.68 -41.67 -12.86
C GLY A 187 2.50 -40.32 -13.57
N ALA A 188 2.15 -39.30 -12.79
CA ALA A 188 2.52 -37.92 -13.12
C ALA A 188 3.91 -37.68 -12.52
N ALA A 189 4.84 -37.18 -13.35
CA ALA A 189 6.19 -36.85 -12.91
C ALA A 189 6.13 -35.91 -11.69
N PRO A 190 6.89 -36.18 -10.61
CA PRO A 190 6.91 -35.29 -9.46
C PRO A 190 7.37 -33.90 -9.91
N ALA A 191 6.63 -32.86 -9.50
CA ALA A 191 7.19 -31.51 -9.49
C ALA A 191 8.54 -31.57 -8.77
N PRO A 192 9.61 -30.94 -9.30
CA PRO A 192 10.93 -31.04 -8.69
C PRO A 192 10.79 -30.67 -7.22
N ALA A 193 11.23 -31.60 -6.36
CA ALA A 193 11.31 -31.39 -4.94
C ALA A 193 12.05 -30.07 -4.67
N ALA A 194 11.83 -29.46 -3.51
CA ALA A 194 12.51 -28.25 -3.03
C ALA A 194 14.06 -28.34 -2.98
N ASP A 195 14.63 -29.42 -3.51
CA ASP A 195 16.04 -29.67 -3.70
C ASP A 195 16.59 -28.77 -4.84
N ALA A 196 17.15 -27.65 -4.40
CA ALA A 196 18.12 -26.82 -5.11
C ALA A 196 17.68 -26.25 -6.47
N LEU A 197 16.70 -25.33 -6.45
CA LEU A 197 16.63 -24.29 -7.50
C LEU A 197 17.91 -23.45 -7.40
N THR A 198 18.88 -23.75 -8.27
CA THR A 198 20.11 -22.99 -8.43
C THR A 198 19.78 -21.67 -9.12
N LEU A 199 19.55 -20.62 -8.32
CA LEU A 199 19.44 -19.26 -8.84
C LEU A 199 20.79 -18.88 -9.45
N ALA A 200 20.84 -18.70 -10.77
CA ALA A 200 22.03 -18.24 -11.48
C ALA A 200 22.29 -16.77 -11.10
N GLY A 201 23.03 -16.53 -10.00
CA GLY A 201 23.20 -15.19 -9.45
C GLY A 201 24.48 -15.00 -8.63
N ARG A 202 25.08 -13.80 -8.73
CA ARG A 202 26.39 -13.39 -8.19
C ARG A 202 26.72 -13.93 -6.78
N ALA A 203 27.83 -14.65 -6.69
CA ALA A 203 29.09 -13.97 -6.44
C ALA A 203 29.41 -13.27 -5.09
N GLY A 204 28.56 -13.04 -4.07
CA GLY A 204 29.03 -12.38 -2.82
C GLY A 204 27.98 -12.00 -1.77
N LYS A 205 28.40 -11.29 -0.70
CA LYS A 205 27.48 -10.79 0.33
C LYS A 205 26.44 -9.87 -0.31
N LEU A 206 25.16 -10.16 -0.06
CA LEU A 206 24.05 -9.27 -0.39
C LEU A 206 24.06 -8.08 0.59
N SER A 207 24.98 -7.14 0.38
CA SER A 207 25.17 -5.92 1.17
C SER A 207 24.73 -4.64 0.44
N TRP A 208 24.99 -3.47 1.06
CA TRP A 208 24.83 -2.12 0.51
C TRP A 208 25.87 -1.81 -0.60
N GLY A 209 25.83 -2.60 -1.67
CA GLY A 209 26.76 -2.48 -2.80
C GLY A 209 26.56 -1.22 -3.63
N ARG A 210 27.49 -0.96 -4.57
CA ARG A 210 27.45 0.22 -5.47
C ARG A 210 26.13 0.40 -6.21
N ALA A 211 25.48 -0.69 -6.63
CA ALA A 211 24.22 -0.64 -7.36
C ALA A 211 23.05 -0.15 -6.48
N MET A 212 22.97 -0.63 -5.23
CA MET A 212 21.96 -0.19 -4.26
C MET A 212 22.17 1.29 -3.88
N ARG A 213 23.43 1.70 -3.63
CA ARG A 213 23.79 3.12 -3.41
C ARG A 213 23.29 4.02 -4.52
N ARG A 214 23.63 3.68 -5.77
CA ARG A 214 23.22 4.46 -6.94
C ARG A 214 21.71 4.52 -7.10
N THR A 215 21.01 3.42 -6.85
CA THR A 215 19.55 3.36 -6.98
C THR A 215 18.86 4.25 -5.96
N VAL A 216 19.27 4.17 -4.69
CA VAL A 216 18.73 5.04 -3.63
C VAL A 216 19.12 6.50 -3.86
N ALA A 217 20.37 6.78 -4.24
CA ALA A 217 20.80 8.15 -4.56
C ALA A 217 19.96 8.74 -5.70
N ARG A 218 19.79 7.99 -6.79
CA ARG A 218 18.98 8.38 -7.95
C ARG A 218 17.54 8.73 -7.56
N TRP A 219 16.94 7.99 -6.62
CA TRP A 219 15.57 8.25 -6.19
C TRP A 219 15.36 9.67 -5.64
N TYR A 220 16.34 10.22 -4.92
CA TYR A 220 16.35 11.60 -4.41
C TYR A 220 16.72 12.59 -5.50
N LEU A 221 17.80 12.27 -6.22
CA LEU A 221 18.46 13.12 -7.19
C LEU A 221 17.59 13.39 -8.44
N ASP A 222 16.70 12.47 -8.81
CA ASP A 222 15.76 12.67 -9.91
C ASP A 222 14.58 13.59 -9.53
N LYS A 223 14.36 13.86 -8.24
CA LYS A 223 13.27 14.73 -7.76
C LYS A 223 13.71 16.18 -7.63
N THR A 224 12.75 17.11 -7.62
CA THR A 224 13.00 18.51 -7.29
C THR A 224 13.28 18.66 -5.79
N PRO A 225 13.98 19.72 -5.34
CA PRO A 225 14.18 20.00 -3.92
C PRO A 225 12.86 20.05 -3.14
N ALA A 226 11.82 20.67 -3.74
CA ALA A 226 10.46 20.73 -3.20
C ALA A 226 9.85 19.35 -2.97
N ALA A 227 9.97 18.46 -3.96
CA ALA A 227 9.45 17.10 -3.87
C ALA A 227 10.20 16.27 -2.82
N VAL A 228 11.52 16.47 -2.68
CA VAL A 228 12.30 15.83 -1.61
C VAL A 228 11.85 16.36 -0.24
N ALA A 229 11.71 17.68 -0.07
CA ALA A 229 11.24 18.28 1.16
C ALA A 229 9.85 17.76 1.54
N TYR A 230 8.91 17.73 0.59
CA TYR A 230 7.58 17.16 0.78
C TYR A 230 7.62 15.69 1.23
N GLN A 231 8.41 14.86 0.56
CA GLN A 231 8.59 13.45 0.94
C GLN A 231 9.20 13.32 2.34
N ALA A 232 10.13 14.20 2.72
CA ALA A 232 10.76 14.20 4.03
C ALA A 232 9.82 14.65 5.15
N THR A 233 8.96 15.65 4.89
CA THR A 233 8.04 16.17 5.89
C THR A 233 6.80 15.29 6.06
N LYS A 234 6.28 14.69 4.98
CA LYS A 234 5.14 13.77 5.01
C LYS A 234 5.53 12.36 5.43
N TYR A 235 6.68 11.87 4.95
CA TYR A 235 7.17 10.50 5.21
C TYR A 235 8.54 10.51 5.87
N SER A 236 8.62 11.04 7.09
CA SER A 236 9.90 11.23 7.77
C SER A 236 10.66 9.93 8.06
N GLN A 237 9.93 8.87 8.46
CA GLN A 237 10.49 7.57 8.80
C GLN A 237 9.45 6.46 8.66
N ARG A 238 9.89 5.24 8.31
CA ARG A 238 9.06 4.03 8.29
C ARG A 238 9.92 2.78 8.35
N ASN A 239 9.41 1.69 8.94
CA ASN A 239 10.09 0.39 9.00
C ASN A 239 11.52 0.47 9.59
N GLY A 240 11.76 1.40 10.51
CA GLY A 240 13.09 1.61 11.12
C GLY A 240 14.08 2.40 10.26
N TRP A 241 13.64 2.96 9.13
CA TRP A 241 14.45 3.80 8.24
C TRP A 241 13.98 5.25 8.26
N SER A 242 14.93 6.18 8.18
CA SER A 242 14.68 7.60 7.95
C SER A 242 15.38 8.09 6.67
N HIS A 243 15.01 9.29 6.21
CA HIS A 243 15.74 9.98 5.12
C HIS A 243 17.21 10.14 5.47
N ALA A 244 17.52 10.51 6.73
CA ALA A 244 18.88 10.67 7.21
C ALA A 244 19.72 9.39 7.04
N ASP A 245 19.14 8.23 7.34
CA ASP A 245 19.84 6.94 7.21
C ASP A 245 20.14 6.62 5.74
N LEU A 246 19.15 6.80 4.86
CA LEU A 246 19.35 6.53 3.43
C LEU A 246 20.35 7.50 2.79
N LEU A 247 20.31 8.80 3.14
CA LEU A 247 21.26 9.79 2.64
C LEU A 247 22.69 9.48 3.11
N ARG A 248 22.86 9.08 4.38
CA ARG A 248 24.17 8.67 4.93
C ARG A 248 24.73 7.42 4.28
N LEU A 249 23.90 6.50 3.78
CA LEU A 249 24.35 5.27 3.14
C LEU A 249 24.53 5.42 1.62
N ALA A 250 23.67 6.21 0.97
CA ALA A 250 23.67 6.42 -0.47
C ALA A 250 24.69 7.45 -0.93
N HIS A 251 25.01 8.44 -0.09
CA HIS A 251 25.87 9.57 -0.44
C HIS A 251 25.48 10.21 -1.79
N PRO A 252 24.22 10.66 -1.98
CA PRO A 252 23.84 11.33 -3.21
C PRO A 252 24.61 12.64 -3.34
N ASP A 253 25.16 12.86 -4.54
CA ASP A 253 25.88 14.08 -4.88
C ASP A 253 25.16 14.81 -6.03
N PRO A 254 24.46 15.93 -5.72
CA PRO A 254 23.79 16.74 -6.73
C PRO A 254 24.74 17.27 -7.81
N GLU A 255 25.99 17.65 -7.48
CA GLU A 255 26.93 18.20 -8.47
C GLU A 255 27.42 17.12 -9.44
N GLU A 256 27.76 15.95 -8.90
CA GLU A 256 28.16 14.81 -9.72
C GLU A 256 27.02 14.38 -10.67
N GLN A 257 25.76 14.47 -10.21
CA GLN A 257 24.60 14.16 -11.05
C GLN A 257 24.47 15.14 -12.22
N VAL A 258 24.58 16.44 -11.99
CA VAL A 258 24.53 17.45 -13.07
C VAL A 258 25.67 17.23 -14.06
N ALA A 259 26.87 16.94 -13.57
CA ALA A 259 28.00 16.61 -14.43
C ALA A 259 27.75 15.36 -15.30
N LYS A 260 27.06 14.35 -14.76
CA LYS A 260 26.64 13.15 -15.52
C LYS A 260 25.61 13.49 -16.59
N ARG A 261 24.56 14.24 -16.25
CA ARG A 261 23.52 14.69 -17.21
C ARG A 261 24.13 15.47 -18.37
N ARG A 262 25.04 16.41 -18.08
CA ARG A 262 25.77 17.17 -19.11
C ARG A 262 26.59 16.27 -20.04
N LYS A 263 27.25 15.23 -19.50
CA LYS A 263 28.03 14.28 -20.31
C LYS A 263 27.14 13.38 -21.18
N VAL A 264 25.99 12.95 -20.67
CA VAL A 264 25.03 12.14 -21.44
C VAL A 264 24.45 12.98 -22.58
N ALA A 265 24.04 14.22 -22.30
CA ALA A 265 23.55 15.15 -23.30
C ALA A 265 24.59 15.47 -24.39
N ALA A 266 25.88 15.55 -24.04
CA ALA A 266 26.97 15.81 -24.98
C ALA A 266 27.39 14.57 -25.82
N GLY A 267 27.07 13.35 -25.38
CA GLY A 267 27.52 12.09 -25.99
C GLY A 267 26.60 11.51 -27.06
N SER A 268 25.34 11.96 -27.14
CA SER A 268 24.40 11.66 -28.23
C SER A 268 23.18 12.59 -28.14
N PRO A 269 22.82 13.34 -29.20
CA PRO A 269 21.62 14.17 -29.21
C PRO A 269 20.34 13.36 -28.89
N ALA A 270 20.29 12.11 -29.35
CA ALA A 270 19.20 11.18 -29.05
C ALA A 270 19.20 10.70 -27.58
N ALA A 271 20.36 10.70 -26.91
CA ALA A 271 20.43 10.44 -25.47
C ALA A 271 20.03 11.66 -24.64
N ALA A 272 20.23 12.88 -25.16
CA ALA A 272 19.71 14.11 -24.57
C ALA A 272 18.18 14.18 -24.65
N GLU A 273 17.58 13.77 -25.79
CA GLU A 273 16.13 13.63 -25.94
C GLU A 273 15.56 12.47 -25.11
N ALA A 274 16.26 11.33 -25.05
CA ALA A 274 15.88 10.21 -24.19
C ALA A 274 16.08 10.52 -22.69
N GLU A 275 17.01 11.40 -22.30
CA GLU A 275 17.21 11.87 -20.93
C GLU A 275 16.27 13.03 -20.58
N ALA A 276 15.84 13.85 -21.55
CA ALA A 276 14.72 14.78 -21.40
C ALA A 276 13.36 14.04 -21.32
N ALA A 277 13.25 12.87 -21.93
CA ALA A 277 12.13 11.93 -21.80
C ALA A 277 12.26 10.98 -20.58
N ALA A 278 13.48 10.76 -20.06
CA ALA A 278 13.74 9.95 -18.85
C ALA A 278 13.92 10.78 -17.57
N THR A 279 14.13 12.08 -17.69
CA THR A 279 13.48 13.06 -16.82
C THR A 279 12.01 12.92 -17.15
N PRO A 280 11.10 12.69 -16.20
CA PRO A 280 9.70 12.53 -16.56
C PRO A 280 9.15 13.88 -17.05
N ALA A 281 9.36 14.22 -18.31
CA ALA A 281 8.35 14.88 -19.11
C ALA A 281 7.26 13.82 -19.29
N MET A 282 6.29 13.86 -18.37
CA MET A 282 5.07 13.08 -18.43
C MET A 282 4.29 13.53 -19.66
N ALA A 283 4.62 12.98 -20.83
CA ALA A 283 3.88 13.20 -22.06
C ALA A 283 3.60 11.85 -22.72
N GLY A 284 2.31 11.49 -22.74
CA GLY A 284 1.72 10.52 -23.66
C GLY A 284 1.83 9.04 -23.23
N GLY A 285 1.06 8.63 -22.22
CA GLY A 285 0.82 7.23 -21.93
C GLY A 285 -0.20 7.06 -20.81
N ASP A 286 -1.25 6.28 -21.10
CA ASP A 286 -2.55 6.22 -20.43
C ASP A 286 -2.55 6.34 -18.90
N GLU A 287 -3.39 7.26 -18.45
CA GLU A 287 -3.42 7.91 -17.16
C GLU A 287 -4.03 7.05 -16.05
N SER A 288 -3.17 6.33 -15.32
CA SER A 288 -3.50 5.71 -14.04
C SER A 288 -2.89 6.49 -12.87
N ASP A 289 -3.74 7.25 -12.16
CA ASP A 289 -3.33 7.96 -10.95
C ASP A 289 -3.64 7.10 -9.73
N SER A 290 -2.57 6.52 -9.20
CA SER A 290 -2.46 6.39 -7.75
C SER A 290 -1.67 7.58 -7.26
N GLU A 291 -2.38 8.66 -6.92
CA GLU A 291 -2.00 9.90 -6.22
C GLU A 291 -0.53 9.94 -5.74
N TRP A 292 0.43 10.11 -6.67
CA TRP A 292 1.84 10.35 -6.39
C TRP A 292 2.49 11.12 -7.53
N VAL A 293 2.30 12.45 -7.49
CA VAL A 293 3.04 13.53 -8.18
C VAL A 293 2.98 13.49 -9.72
N VAL A 294 2.15 14.35 -10.30
CA VAL A 294 2.30 14.81 -11.70
C VAL A 294 2.41 16.34 -11.72
N LEU A 295 3.46 16.81 -12.40
CA LEU A 295 3.61 18.13 -13.03
C LEU A 295 3.19 17.91 -14.51
N GLY A 296 2.49 18.78 -15.24
CA GLY A 296 2.05 20.15 -15.02
C GLY A 296 1.29 20.70 -16.24
N ASN A 297 1.19 22.04 -16.27
CA ASN A 297 0.62 22.98 -17.26
C ASN A 297 -0.88 22.91 -17.58
N GLY A 298 -1.58 23.97 -17.17
CA GLY A 298 -2.84 24.43 -17.73
C GLY A 298 -4.00 23.47 -17.54
N ASP A 299 -4.68 23.56 -16.39
CA ASP A 299 -6.13 23.70 -16.28
C ASP A 299 -6.63 23.22 -14.90
N GLY A 300 -7.35 24.10 -14.20
CA GLY A 300 -8.32 23.76 -13.15
C GLY A 300 -7.82 23.45 -11.74
N GLU A 301 -7.10 22.34 -11.52
CA GLU A 301 -7.05 21.73 -10.16
C GLU A 301 -5.63 21.42 -9.62
N ALA A 302 -4.58 21.51 -10.44
CA ALA A 302 -3.19 21.38 -9.96
C ALA A 302 -2.80 22.47 -8.92
N ALA A 303 -3.52 23.60 -8.92
CA ALA A 303 -3.40 24.67 -7.91
C ALA A 303 -3.96 24.27 -6.52
N GLY A 304 -4.67 23.14 -6.40
CA GLY A 304 -5.32 22.68 -5.19
C GLY A 304 -4.46 21.78 -4.28
N SER A 305 -3.41 21.11 -4.79
CA SER A 305 -2.63 20.13 -4.01
C SER A 305 -1.58 20.79 -3.09
N GLU A 306 -1.16 20.11 -2.00
CA GLU A 306 -0.09 20.58 -1.10
C GLU A 306 1.22 20.87 -1.87
N LEU A 307 1.55 20.00 -2.83
CA LEU A 307 2.73 20.14 -3.69
C LEU A 307 2.52 21.25 -4.75
N GLY A 308 1.30 21.43 -5.24
CA GLY A 308 0.91 22.52 -6.13
C GLY A 308 0.95 23.88 -5.46
N ALA A 309 0.57 23.97 -4.18
CA ALA A 309 0.71 25.16 -3.36
C ALA A 309 2.19 25.46 -3.06
N LEU A 310 3.00 24.44 -2.74
CA LEU A 310 4.45 24.59 -2.59
C LEU A 310 5.12 24.99 -3.91
N ALA A 311 4.74 24.38 -5.04
CA ALA A 311 5.25 24.70 -6.36
C ALA A 311 4.81 26.09 -6.83
N ALA A 312 3.57 26.51 -6.54
CA ALA A 312 3.07 27.85 -6.84
C ALA A 312 3.74 28.91 -5.95
N ALA A 313 3.98 28.63 -4.66
CA ALA A 313 4.75 29.49 -3.77
C ALA A 313 6.21 29.62 -4.22
N MET A 314 6.80 28.55 -4.75
CA MET A 314 8.14 28.57 -5.33
C MET A 314 8.18 29.33 -6.67
N ALA A 315 7.15 29.17 -7.52
CA ALA A 315 7.03 29.92 -8.76
C ALA A 315 6.84 31.42 -8.50
N ALA A 316 6.02 31.79 -7.52
CA ALA A 316 5.82 33.18 -7.11
C ALA A 316 7.09 33.80 -6.50
N ALA A 317 7.88 33.04 -5.73
CA ALA A 317 9.17 33.50 -5.21
C ALA A 317 10.26 33.65 -6.29
N ALA A 318 10.19 32.86 -7.37
CA ALA A 318 11.09 32.98 -8.52
C ALA A 318 10.82 34.24 -9.38
N VAL A 319 9.57 34.70 -9.43
CA VAL A 319 9.17 35.95 -10.12
C VAL A 319 9.64 37.21 -9.36
N ALA A 320 9.99 37.07 -8.07
CA ALA A 320 10.52 38.16 -7.25
C ALA A 320 12.05 38.37 -7.35
N ALA A 321 12.77 37.53 -8.10
CA ALA A 321 14.17 37.77 -8.49
C ALA A 321 14.21 38.65 -9.77
N PRO A 322 15.19 39.56 -9.91
CA PRO A 322 15.00 40.76 -10.73
C PRO A 322 14.74 40.44 -12.21
N ALA A 323 13.74 41.13 -12.75
CA ALA A 323 13.44 41.24 -14.16
C ALA A 323 14.64 41.83 -14.93
N ALA A 324 15.59 40.98 -15.32
CA ALA A 324 16.67 41.33 -16.25
C ALA A 324 17.30 40.07 -16.85
N ALA A 325 16.77 39.60 -17.99
CA ALA A 325 17.55 39.04 -19.10
C ALA A 325 16.60 38.64 -20.24
N ALA A 326 16.30 39.60 -21.12
CA ALA A 326 15.87 39.27 -22.46
C ALA A 326 17.10 38.75 -23.24
N GLY A 327 17.08 37.48 -23.63
CA GLY A 327 18.05 36.90 -24.58
C GLY A 327 18.55 35.50 -24.21
N GLY A 328 18.01 34.47 -24.88
CA GLY A 328 18.64 33.15 -25.08
C GLY A 328 18.94 32.33 -23.81
N ASP A 329 17.94 31.58 -23.35
CA ASP A 329 17.77 30.92 -22.03
C ASP A 329 18.83 29.91 -21.52
N ALA A 330 20.06 29.88 -22.03
CA ALA A 330 21.12 29.02 -21.47
C ALA A 330 21.60 29.51 -20.09
N ALA A 331 21.70 30.82 -19.89
CA ALA A 331 22.16 31.40 -18.61
C ALA A 331 21.11 31.27 -17.50
N ALA A 332 19.83 31.49 -17.81
CA ALA A 332 18.73 31.31 -16.88
C ALA A 332 18.56 29.83 -16.48
N ALA A 333 18.65 28.90 -17.43
CA ALA A 333 18.64 27.47 -17.15
C ALA A 333 19.84 27.03 -16.29
N ALA A 334 21.04 27.57 -16.54
CA ALA A 334 22.21 27.29 -15.73
C ALA A 334 22.08 27.83 -14.29
N ALA A 335 21.52 29.02 -14.11
CA ALA A 335 21.23 29.61 -12.80
C ALA A 335 20.17 28.81 -12.04
N ALA A 336 19.09 28.40 -12.71
CA ALA A 336 18.06 27.55 -12.12
C ALA A 336 18.61 26.18 -11.67
N GLU A 337 19.49 25.56 -12.48
CA GLU A 337 20.14 24.30 -12.11
C GLU A 337 21.14 24.48 -10.95
N ALA A 338 21.88 25.59 -10.91
CA ALA A 338 22.75 25.91 -9.78
C ALA A 338 21.93 26.11 -8.48
N GLN A 339 20.80 26.81 -8.55
CA GLN A 339 19.89 26.98 -7.42
C GLN A 339 19.28 25.64 -6.98
N ARG A 340 18.87 24.78 -7.92
CA ARG A 340 18.40 23.42 -7.64
C ARG A 340 19.45 22.61 -6.88
N VAL A 341 20.70 22.66 -7.32
CA VAL A 341 21.83 21.98 -6.65
C VAL A 341 22.04 22.53 -5.24
N ALA A 342 22.04 23.85 -5.07
CA ALA A 342 22.18 24.50 -3.77
C ALA A 342 21.05 24.10 -2.80
N ASP A 343 19.79 24.12 -3.25
CA ASP A 343 18.64 23.72 -2.44
C ASP A 343 18.67 22.22 -2.09
N LEU A 344 19.04 21.33 -3.02
CA LEU A 344 19.20 19.91 -2.72
C LEU A 344 20.28 19.67 -1.67
N LYS A 345 21.43 20.35 -1.77
CA LYS A 345 22.50 20.28 -0.77
C LYS A 345 22.01 20.77 0.60
N ALA A 346 21.30 21.90 0.65
CA ALA A 346 20.75 22.45 1.88
C ALA A 346 19.73 21.48 2.52
N VAL A 347 18.80 20.93 1.73
CA VAL A 347 17.81 19.94 2.18
C VAL A 347 18.51 18.69 2.71
N PHE A 348 19.48 18.11 1.97
CA PHE A 348 20.19 16.91 2.42
C PHE A 348 20.94 17.17 3.72
N THR A 349 21.65 18.28 3.83
CA THR A 349 22.38 18.70 5.03
C THR A 349 21.44 18.91 6.22
N PHE A 350 20.29 19.54 6.03
CA PHE A 350 19.27 19.65 7.08
C PHE A 350 18.74 18.28 7.51
N LEU A 351 18.44 17.39 6.58
CA LEU A 351 17.92 16.05 6.90
C LEU A 351 18.95 15.17 7.62
N THR A 352 20.24 15.31 7.33
CA THR A 352 21.30 14.50 7.96
C THR A 352 21.85 15.09 9.25
N HIS A 353 21.90 16.42 9.37
CA HIS A 353 22.59 17.13 10.46
C HIS A 353 21.70 18.09 11.25
N GLY A 354 20.48 18.40 10.78
CA GLY A 354 19.58 19.37 11.41
C GLY A 354 20.03 20.83 11.24
N THR A 355 21.03 21.08 10.38
CA THR A 355 21.62 22.40 10.19
C THR A 355 20.84 23.19 9.16
N VAL A 356 20.38 24.38 9.55
CA VAL A 356 19.78 25.37 8.64
C VAL A 356 20.91 26.21 8.01
N PRO A 357 20.86 26.53 6.70
CA PRO A 357 21.80 27.47 6.09
C PRO A 357 21.93 28.76 6.91
N GLY A 358 23.15 29.24 7.13
CA GLY A 358 23.42 30.48 7.89
C GLY A 358 23.34 30.36 9.42
N GLN A 359 23.03 29.20 9.98
CA GLN A 359 23.20 28.93 11.43
C GLN A 359 24.53 28.24 11.70
N ASP A 360 25.20 28.62 12.80
CA ASP A 360 26.45 27.98 13.24
C ASP A 360 26.23 26.49 13.53
N GLN A 361 27.16 25.68 13.05
CA GLN A 361 27.10 24.23 13.19
C GLN A 361 27.30 23.85 14.67
N PRO A 362 26.34 23.18 15.34
CA PRO A 362 26.60 22.70 16.69
C PRO A 362 27.78 21.71 16.65
N PRO A 363 28.70 21.76 17.62
CA PRO A 363 29.93 20.97 17.56
C PRO A 363 29.60 19.49 17.43
N LYS A 364 30.28 18.80 16.50
CA LYS A 364 30.15 17.35 16.29
C LYS A 364 30.27 16.63 17.63
N ARG A 365 29.16 16.04 18.13
CA ARG A 365 29.22 15.13 19.27
C ARG A 365 30.21 14.00 18.93
N LYS A 366 31.40 14.04 19.54
CA LYS A 366 32.33 12.92 19.50
C LYS A 366 31.61 11.70 20.09
N LYS A 367 31.69 10.61 19.35
CA LYS A 367 31.12 9.30 19.71
C LYS A 367 31.76 8.86 21.04
N ALA A 368 31.02 8.92 22.14
CA ALA A 368 31.45 8.31 23.40
C ALA A 368 31.47 6.80 23.19
N ALA A 369 32.68 6.24 23.07
CA ALA A 369 32.91 4.82 23.20
C ALA A 369 32.82 4.45 24.68
N ALA A 370 32.19 3.31 24.95
CA ALA A 370 32.06 2.73 26.27
C ALA A 370 33.43 2.38 26.88
N ALA A 371 33.65 2.78 28.12
CA ALA A 371 34.47 2.09 29.11
C ALA A 371 33.99 2.53 30.50
N ASP A 372 33.67 1.54 31.34
CA ASP A 372 33.25 1.67 32.73
C ASP A 372 34.49 1.55 33.65
N GLU A 373 34.35 2.04 34.90
CA GLU A 373 35.25 1.94 36.07
C GLU A 373 36.58 2.75 36.12
N ALA A 374 36.60 3.82 36.93
CA ALA A 374 37.30 3.87 38.23
C ALA A 374 37.27 5.28 38.90
N ALA A 375 36.56 5.34 40.04
CA ALA A 375 36.77 6.10 41.28
C ALA A 375 37.33 7.56 41.35
N ALA A 376 36.56 8.35 42.13
CA ALA A 376 36.96 9.31 43.18
C ALA A 376 37.34 10.78 42.83
N GLU A 377 36.55 11.68 43.46
CA GLU A 377 36.57 13.16 43.63
C GLU A 377 37.88 13.80 44.18
N PRO A 378 37.99 15.14 44.40
CA PRO A 378 37.02 16.24 44.22
C PRO A 378 37.53 17.54 43.52
N ALA A 379 36.58 18.47 43.38
CA ALA A 379 36.63 19.89 43.04
C ALA A 379 37.91 20.70 43.35
N ALA A 380 38.38 21.45 42.35
CA ALA A 380 39.03 22.76 42.49
C ALA A 380 39.09 23.49 41.12
N ALA A 381 39.04 24.83 41.17
CA ALA A 381 39.27 25.78 40.06
C ALA A 381 38.06 26.18 39.17
N ALA A 382 37.04 26.74 39.81
CA ALA A 382 36.40 27.95 39.28
C ALA A 382 37.19 29.17 39.81
N ALA A 383 37.95 29.86 38.95
CA ALA A 383 38.35 31.27 39.08
C ALA A 383 39.52 31.59 38.11
N ALA A 384 39.19 31.97 36.87
CA ALA A 384 40.02 32.83 36.01
C ALA A 384 39.22 33.17 34.74
N ALA A 385 38.17 33.96 34.90
CA ALA A 385 37.48 34.60 33.80
C ALA A 385 37.08 36.00 34.27
N GLU A 386 37.99 36.94 34.14
CA GLU A 386 37.71 38.35 34.33
C GLU A 386 38.29 39.15 33.16
N ALA A 387 37.47 40.08 32.65
CA ALA A 387 37.79 41.18 31.75
C ALA A 387 38.08 40.88 30.26
N ALA A 388 37.00 40.66 29.49
CA ALA A 388 36.91 41.21 28.14
C ALA A 388 35.48 41.72 27.89
N ALA A 389 35.36 43.03 27.68
CA ALA A 389 34.10 43.73 27.46
C ALA A 389 33.34 43.17 26.23
N PRO A 390 31.99 43.16 26.25
CA PRO A 390 31.21 42.68 25.11
C PRO A 390 31.22 43.75 24.01
N THR A 391 31.99 43.53 22.94
CA THR A 391 31.70 44.15 21.65
C THR A 391 30.32 43.71 21.21
N THR A 392 29.39 44.66 21.17
CA THR A 392 28.06 44.54 20.57
C THR A 392 28.20 44.25 19.08
N ALA A 393 28.32 42.97 18.74
CA ALA A 393 28.13 42.51 17.37
C ALA A 393 26.67 42.79 16.99
N ALA A 394 26.47 43.55 15.91
CA ALA A 394 25.18 43.74 15.30
C ALA A 394 24.48 42.38 15.09
N PRO A 395 23.16 42.28 15.30
CA PRO A 395 22.45 41.03 15.05
C PRO A 395 22.75 40.58 13.61
N PRO A 396 23.12 39.31 13.39
CA PRO A 396 23.36 38.82 12.04
C PRO A 396 22.10 39.10 11.20
N ALA A 397 22.29 39.65 10.01
CA ALA A 397 21.20 39.93 9.08
C ALA A 397 20.29 38.69 9.00
N PRO A 398 18.95 38.85 9.05
CA PRO A 398 18.04 37.71 9.06
C PRO A 398 18.33 36.84 7.84
N VAL A 399 18.73 35.58 8.09
CA VAL A 399 19.04 34.65 7.02
C VAL A 399 17.76 34.39 6.23
N VAL A 400 17.70 34.91 5.01
CA VAL A 400 16.56 34.67 4.11
C VAL A 400 16.69 33.25 3.58
N LEU A 401 15.88 32.34 4.12
CA LEU A 401 15.81 30.95 3.65
C LEU A 401 15.13 30.89 2.28
N SER A 402 15.58 29.95 1.44
CA SER A 402 14.82 29.62 0.23
C SER A 402 13.42 29.10 0.62
N PRO A 403 12.40 29.26 -0.23
CA PRO A 403 11.04 28.80 0.08
C PRO A 403 10.97 27.32 0.48
N VAL A 404 11.81 26.47 -0.14
CA VAL A 404 11.93 25.04 0.18
C VAL A 404 12.49 24.83 1.59
N MET A 405 13.53 25.57 1.95
CA MET A 405 14.13 25.50 3.28
C MET A 405 13.17 26.06 4.35
N GLN A 406 12.45 27.15 4.05
CA GLN A 406 11.45 27.70 4.96
C GLN A 406 10.33 26.69 5.23
N TYR A 407 9.80 26.06 4.18
CA TYR A 407 8.81 24.98 4.30
C TYR A 407 9.32 23.83 5.19
N LEU A 408 10.58 23.39 4.98
CA LEU A 408 11.17 22.29 5.72
C LEU A 408 11.40 22.63 7.20
N VAL A 409 11.84 23.85 7.50
CA VAL A 409 12.03 24.35 8.87
C VAL A 409 10.69 24.50 9.58
N ASP A 410 9.68 25.09 8.94
CA ASP A 410 8.35 25.25 9.54
C ASP A 410 7.68 23.89 9.78
N ALA A 411 7.85 22.93 8.86
CA ALA A 411 7.40 21.55 9.07
C ALA A 411 8.15 20.88 10.24
N HIS A 412 9.44 21.13 10.40
CA HIS A 412 10.22 20.63 11.53
C HIS A 412 9.70 21.23 12.85
N ARG A 413 9.46 22.54 12.88
CA ARG A 413 8.91 23.26 14.03
C ARG A 413 7.55 22.70 14.44
N LEU A 414 6.61 22.56 13.50
CA LEU A 414 5.31 21.94 13.76
C LEU A 414 5.43 20.50 14.26
N ARG A 415 6.42 19.75 13.76
CA ARG A 415 6.63 18.36 14.13
C ARG A 415 7.34 18.19 15.47
N LYS A 416 8.27 19.05 15.86
CA LYS A 416 9.21 18.80 16.98
C LYS A 416 9.12 19.82 18.11
N GLU A 417 8.81 21.08 17.81
CA GLU A 417 8.88 22.18 18.77
C GLU A 417 7.50 22.55 19.31
N ILE A 418 6.48 22.59 18.45
CA ILE A 418 5.10 22.89 18.87
C ILE A 418 4.54 21.67 19.62
N ARG A 419 4.31 21.86 20.92
CA ARG A 419 3.86 20.83 21.87
C ARG A 419 2.84 21.41 22.84
N ALA A 420 1.74 20.71 23.03
CA ALA A 420 0.78 21.05 24.07
C ALA A 420 1.44 20.90 25.46
N PRO A 421 1.10 21.78 26.42
CA PRO A 421 1.59 21.64 27.79
C PRO A 421 1.14 20.28 28.38
N PRO A 422 1.92 19.67 29.28
CA PRO A 422 1.51 18.45 29.96
C PRO A 422 0.25 18.71 30.82
N PRO A 423 -0.60 17.69 31.02
CA PRO A 423 -1.80 17.85 31.84
C PRO A 423 -1.43 18.33 33.25
N PRO A 424 -2.24 19.21 33.86
CA PRO A 424 -1.97 19.70 35.20
C PRO A 424 -2.00 18.55 36.20
N LYS A 425 -1.00 18.50 37.09
CA LYS A 425 -0.93 17.49 38.15
C LYS A 425 -1.77 17.94 39.34
N SER A 426 -2.51 17.02 39.97
CA SER A 426 -3.25 17.33 41.20
C SER A 426 -2.27 17.73 42.31
N ALA A 427 -2.68 18.68 43.14
CA ALA A 427 -1.86 19.29 44.19
C ALA A 427 -1.53 18.37 45.38
N ALA A 428 -1.88 17.08 45.32
CA ALA A 428 -1.57 16.11 46.37
C ALA A 428 -0.30 15.32 46.01
N GLY A 429 0.86 15.81 46.47
CA GLY A 429 2.13 15.10 46.33
C GLY A 429 3.37 16.00 46.11
N LYS A 430 3.39 17.21 46.67
CA LYS A 430 4.65 17.87 46.99
C LYS A 430 5.00 17.46 48.42
N ASP A 431 5.63 16.30 48.56
CA ASP A 431 6.50 15.86 49.69
C ASP A 431 6.62 14.33 49.67
N GLU A 432 7.50 13.81 48.81
CA GLU A 432 8.30 12.58 48.95
C GLU A 432 8.82 12.14 47.57
N GLU A 433 9.81 12.85 47.05
CA GLU A 433 10.68 12.31 46.01
C GLU A 433 12.13 12.37 46.49
N ALA A 434 12.44 11.53 47.47
CA ALA A 434 13.80 11.22 47.88
C ALA A 434 13.97 9.70 47.99
N LYS A 435 14.76 9.15 47.06
CA LYS A 435 15.39 7.79 47.05
C LYS A 435 14.46 6.58 46.87
N GLY A 436 14.62 5.88 45.74
CA GLY A 436 14.10 4.51 45.62
C GLY A 436 14.37 3.85 44.27
N GLY A 437 15.38 2.97 44.21
CA GLY A 437 15.89 2.38 42.98
C GLY A 437 14.96 1.43 42.22
N LYS A 438 15.30 1.25 40.93
CA LYS A 438 14.77 0.24 40.01
C LYS A 438 14.74 -1.16 40.66
N LYS A 439 13.55 -1.78 40.73
CA LYS A 439 13.42 -3.24 40.74
C LYS A 439 12.32 -3.69 39.79
N LYS A 440 12.71 -4.45 38.76
CA LYS A 440 11.84 -5.22 37.88
C LYS A 440 11.11 -6.28 38.71
N GLY A 441 9.78 -6.24 38.73
CA GLY A 441 8.92 -7.24 39.36
C GLY A 441 7.83 -7.70 38.40
N LYS A 442 7.90 -8.97 38.00
CA LYS A 442 6.95 -9.73 37.20
C LYS A 442 5.67 -9.97 38.00
N ARG A 443 4.49 -9.59 37.50
CA ARG A 443 3.16 -10.01 38.00
C ARG A 443 2.28 -10.28 36.78
N GLY A 444 1.61 -11.41 36.59
CA GLY A 444 1.01 -12.31 37.57
C GLY A 444 -0.49 -11.99 37.64
N ARG A 445 -1.25 -12.52 36.69
CA ARG A 445 -2.69 -12.28 36.48
C ARG A 445 -3.48 -13.09 37.51
N LYS A 446 -4.22 -12.44 38.41
CA LYS A 446 -5.33 -13.07 39.15
C LYS A 446 -6.40 -12.02 39.42
N ALA A 447 -7.62 -12.34 38.98
CA ALA A 447 -8.83 -11.56 39.17
C ALA A 447 -9.32 -11.69 40.61
N VAL A 448 -9.74 -10.56 41.20
CA VAL A 448 -10.59 -10.48 42.39
C VAL A 448 -11.53 -9.30 42.14
N GLU A 449 -12.83 -9.58 42.09
CA GLU A 449 -13.92 -8.62 42.26
C GLU A 449 -13.89 -8.08 43.68
N SER A 450 -13.96 -6.75 43.83
CA SER A 450 -14.37 -6.10 45.08
C SER A 450 -14.92 -4.72 44.74
N ASP A 451 -16.04 -4.41 45.39
CA ASP A 451 -16.93 -3.26 45.22
C ASP A 451 -16.22 -1.90 45.06
N GLU A 452 -16.72 -1.10 44.11
CA GLU A 452 -16.30 0.29 43.87
C GLU A 452 -16.93 1.19 44.95
N GLU A 453 -16.13 1.54 45.95
CA GLU A 453 -16.36 2.71 46.79
C GLU A 453 -15.82 3.93 46.00
N GLU A 454 -16.73 4.81 45.59
CA GLU A 454 -16.47 6.01 44.80
C GLU A 454 -15.62 7.01 45.60
N VAL A 455 -14.30 7.00 45.38
CA VAL A 455 -13.38 8.00 45.94
C VAL A 455 -13.51 9.28 45.09
N PRO A 456 -13.84 10.45 45.67
CA PRO A 456 -13.94 11.68 44.91
C PRO A 456 -12.57 12.06 44.35
N GLU A 457 -12.48 12.25 43.04
CA GLU A 457 -11.25 12.72 42.38
C GLU A 457 -10.82 14.06 42.99
N PRO A 458 -9.52 14.28 43.27
CA PRO A 458 -9.06 15.55 43.83
C PRO A 458 -9.29 16.66 42.80
N GLU A 459 -10.21 17.59 43.10
CA GLU A 459 -10.50 18.76 42.28
C GLU A 459 -9.22 19.58 42.04
N LEU A 460 -8.86 19.77 40.77
CA LEU A 460 -7.75 20.61 40.35
C LEU A 460 -8.12 22.08 40.56
N ASP A 461 -7.14 22.90 40.95
CA ASP A 461 -7.33 24.35 41.12
C ASP A 461 -7.84 24.99 39.81
N PRO A 462 -9.00 25.68 39.81
CA PRO A 462 -9.56 26.32 38.63
C PRO A 462 -8.61 27.29 37.91
N GLU A 463 -7.71 27.96 38.65
CA GLU A 463 -6.73 28.89 38.06
C GLU A 463 -5.67 28.15 37.25
N VAL A 464 -5.18 27.01 37.76
CA VAL A 464 -4.22 26.13 37.06
C VAL A 464 -4.84 25.49 35.83
N VAL A 465 -6.15 25.19 35.87
CA VAL A 465 -6.89 24.70 34.70
C VAL A 465 -7.00 25.80 33.63
N ALA A 466 -7.34 27.04 34.02
CA ALA A 466 -7.44 28.16 33.09
C ALA A 466 -6.09 28.50 32.43
N GLU A 467 -5.00 28.56 33.19
CA GLU A 467 -3.65 28.78 32.63
C GLU A 467 -3.23 27.66 31.67
N HIS A 468 -3.59 26.41 31.98
CA HIS A 468 -3.32 25.26 31.11
C HIS A 468 -4.14 25.33 29.81
N GLU A 469 -5.40 25.76 29.88
CA GLU A 469 -6.27 25.96 28.73
C GLU A 469 -5.74 27.08 27.82
N ASP A 470 -5.33 28.22 28.38
CA ASP A 470 -4.76 29.35 27.64
C ASP A 470 -3.43 28.97 26.96
N ALA A 471 -2.54 28.30 27.68
CA ALA A 471 -1.28 27.80 27.12
C ALA A 471 -1.54 26.79 25.99
N THR A 472 -2.54 25.92 26.14
CA THR A 472 -2.94 24.97 25.09
C THR A 472 -3.51 25.69 23.88
N ALA A 473 -4.35 26.72 24.08
CA ALA A 473 -4.94 27.52 23.00
C ALA A 473 -3.86 28.23 22.18
N ALA A 474 -2.86 28.85 22.83
CA ALA A 474 -1.75 29.52 22.14
C ALA A 474 -0.91 28.57 21.27
N VAL A 475 -0.67 27.35 21.74
CA VAL A 475 0.04 26.31 20.97
C VAL A 475 -0.82 25.85 19.78
N VAL A 476 -2.13 25.66 19.98
CA VAL A 476 -3.07 25.29 18.91
C VAL A 476 -3.09 26.36 17.82
N GLU A 477 -3.20 27.64 18.18
CA GLU A 477 -3.17 28.75 17.19
C GLU A 477 -1.85 28.79 16.41
N SER A 478 -0.73 28.59 17.09
CA SER A 478 0.58 28.49 16.43
C SER A 478 0.62 27.33 15.41
N ALA A 479 0.03 26.19 15.75
CA ALA A 479 -0.09 25.05 14.84
C ALA A 479 -1.02 25.38 13.65
N LEU A 480 -2.18 25.98 13.91
CA LEU A 480 -3.17 26.36 12.90
C LEU A 480 -2.60 27.36 11.89
N ALA A 481 -1.82 28.34 12.35
CA ALA A 481 -1.16 29.31 11.49
C ALA A 481 -0.21 28.64 10.48
N LEU A 482 0.63 27.70 10.94
CA LEU A 482 1.53 26.95 10.06
C LEU A 482 0.76 26.02 9.11
N ILE A 483 -0.27 25.35 9.61
CA ILE A 483 -1.14 24.47 8.81
C ILE A 483 -1.78 25.26 7.67
N ARG A 484 -2.36 26.43 7.94
CA ARG A 484 -2.97 27.30 6.93
C ARG A 484 -1.94 27.89 5.95
N ARG A 485 -0.79 28.33 6.44
CA ARG A 485 0.26 28.93 5.61
C ARG A 485 0.80 27.98 4.55
N HIS A 486 1.11 26.75 4.95
CA HIS A 486 1.80 25.77 4.09
C HIS A 486 0.89 24.64 3.58
N ARG A 487 -0.40 24.68 3.95
CA ARG A 487 -1.36 23.58 3.73
C ARG A 487 -0.84 22.24 4.27
N PHE A 488 -0.22 22.24 5.45
CA PHE A 488 0.29 20.99 6.02
C PHE A 488 -0.84 20.02 6.35
N GLY A 489 -0.73 18.78 5.90
CA GLY A 489 -1.57 17.67 6.36
C GLY A 489 -1.20 17.15 7.75
N HIS A 490 -2.06 16.27 8.29
CA HIS A 490 -1.93 15.66 9.61
C HIS A 490 -0.58 14.97 9.89
N GLU A 491 0.13 14.50 8.85
CA GLU A 491 1.44 13.84 8.97
C GLU A 491 2.55 14.78 9.46
N HIS A 492 2.35 16.10 9.34
CA HIS A 492 3.29 17.13 9.77
C HIS A 492 3.20 17.42 11.28
N VAL A 493 2.05 17.13 11.91
CA VAL A 493 1.84 17.37 13.33
C VAL A 493 2.45 16.21 14.13
N GLY A 494 3.53 16.49 14.86
CA GLY A 494 4.24 15.46 15.61
C GLY A 494 3.73 15.25 17.04
N ASP A 495 2.89 16.15 17.53
CA ASP A 495 2.26 16.05 18.84
C ASP A 495 0.91 15.35 18.76
N THR A 496 0.76 14.27 19.52
CA THR A 496 -0.50 13.51 19.57
C THR A 496 -1.59 14.25 20.32
N ALA A 497 -1.25 15.18 21.22
CA ALA A 497 -2.23 16.03 21.90
C ALA A 497 -2.91 16.99 20.91
N LEU A 498 -2.14 17.64 20.03
CA LEU A 498 -2.69 18.49 18.96
C LEU A 498 -3.57 17.70 18.00
N LEU A 499 -3.20 16.46 17.66
CA LEU A 499 -4.04 15.58 16.82
C LEU A 499 -5.30 15.06 17.53
N ARG A 500 -5.48 15.33 18.83
CA ARG A 500 -6.72 15.10 19.58
C ARG A 500 -7.62 16.35 19.61
N ASN A 501 -7.14 17.50 19.16
CA ASN A 501 -7.93 18.71 19.10
C ASN A 501 -8.78 18.75 17.81
N PRO A 502 -10.12 18.89 17.91
CA PRO A 502 -11.00 18.98 16.74
C PRO A 502 -10.70 20.16 15.80
N ALA A 503 -10.25 21.31 16.33
CA ALA A 503 -9.97 22.51 15.53
C ALA A 503 -8.81 22.27 14.53
N VAL A 504 -7.81 21.49 14.92
CA VAL A 504 -6.70 21.10 14.04
C VAL A 504 -7.20 20.28 12.85
N TRP A 505 -8.12 19.35 13.08
CA TRP A 505 -8.74 18.56 12.00
C TRP A 505 -9.70 19.40 11.14
N GLY A 506 -10.41 20.35 11.74
CA GLY A 506 -11.20 21.34 11.02
C GLY A 506 -10.36 22.13 10.02
N ALA A 507 -9.19 22.62 10.46
CA ALA A 507 -8.26 23.35 9.59
C ALA A 507 -7.73 22.51 8.42
N PHE A 508 -7.50 21.20 8.60
CA PHE A 508 -7.15 20.34 7.48
C PHE A 508 -8.29 20.24 6.43
N LEU A 509 -9.54 20.13 6.88
CA LEU A 509 -10.71 20.10 5.98
C LEU A 509 -10.93 21.45 5.27
N GLU A 510 -10.64 22.57 5.93
CA GLU A 510 -10.70 23.91 5.36
C GLU A 510 -9.62 24.13 4.31
N ASN A 511 -8.39 23.67 4.57
CA ASN A 511 -7.24 23.78 3.66
C ASN A 511 -7.30 22.84 2.45
N GLY A 512 -8.39 22.08 2.29
CA GLY A 512 -8.58 21.18 1.16
C GLY A 512 -7.83 19.86 1.32
N MET A 513 -7.91 19.21 2.49
CA MET A 513 -7.39 17.85 2.71
C MET A 513 -7.67 16.94 1.49
N PRO A 514 -6.68 16.20 0.96
CA PRO A 514 -6.89 15.31 -0.18
C PRO A 514 -8.00 14.29 0.09
N LEU A 515 -8.78 13.96 -0.95
CA LEU A 515 -9.99 13.15 -0.81
C LEU A 515 -9.69 11.75 -0.23
N THR A 516 -8.60 11.11 -0.67
CA THR A 516 -8.20 9.79 -0.15
C THR A 516 -7.72 9.86 1.31
N ALA A 517 -7.07 10.95 1.71
CA ALA A 517 -6.66 11.20 3.09
C ALA A 517 -7.87 11.44 4.00
N MET A 518 -8.88 12.16 3.50
CA MET A 518 -10.15 12.36 4.17
C MET A 518 -10.86 11.02 4.41
N ILE A 519 -11.01 10.19 3.36
CA ILE A 519 -11.64 8.87 3.43
C ILE A 519 -10.96 7.98 4.49
N ARG A 520 -9.61 7.94 4.54
CA ARG A 520 -8.85 7.12 5.51
C ARG A 520 -8.99 7.60 6.95
N ASN A 521 -9.31 8.87 7.17
CA ASN A 521 -9.35 9.48 8.50
C ASN A 521 -10.78 9.76 9.02
N LEU A 522 -11.83 9.29 8.33
CA LEU A 522 -13.22 9.47 8.76
C LEU A 522 -13.48 8.93 10.18
N GLY A 523 -12.90 7.77 10.51
CA GLY A 523 -13.00 7.20 11.85
C GLY A 523 -12.40 8.09 12.93
N ARG A 524 -11.23 8.70 12.65
CA ARG A 524 -10.57 9.63 13.57
C ARG A 524 -11.37 10.92 13.74
N MET A 525 -11.91 11.48 12.67
CA MET A 525 -12.75 12.69 12.75
C MET A 525 -14.07 12.41 13.48
N SER A 526 -14.58 11.17 13.43
CA SER A 526 -15.77 10.76 14.17
C SER A 526 -15.49 10.55 15.66
N GLU A 527 -14.36 9.92 15.99
CA GLU A 527 -13.86 9.76 17.37
C GLU A 527 -13.74 11.12 18.08
N LEU A 528 -13.32 12.16 17.36
CA LEU A 528 -13.16 13.51 17.90
C LEU A 528 -14.46 14.34 17.93
N GLY A 529 -15.59 13.77 17.54
CA GLY A 529 -16.87 14.50 17.46
C GLY A 529 -16.93 15.57 16.37
N LEU A 530 -15.91 15.69 15.50
CA LEU A 530 -15.88 16.69 14.43
C LEU A 530 -17.01 16.46 13.41
N LEU A 531 -17.29 15.20 13.07
CA LEU A 531 -18.37 14.85 12.14
C LEU A 531 -19.77 14.87 12.76
N ALA A 532 -19.89 15.15 14.07
CA ALA A 532 -21.18 15.44 14.68
C ALA A 532 -21.60 16.91 14.45
N GLN A 533 -20.66 17.77 14.05
CA GLN A 533 -20.93 19.17 13.73
C GLN A 533 -21.48 19.29 12.30
N PRO A 534 -22.67 19.91 12.09
CA PRO A 534 -23.33 19.94 10.78
C PRO A 534 -22.48 20.55 9.65
N GLY A 535 -21.67 21.57 9.95
CA GLY A 535 -20.82 22.24 8.96
C GLY A 535 -19.74 21.32 8.38
N TYR A 536 -19.02 20.60 9.23
CA TYR A 536 -17.96 19.67 8.80
C TYR A 536 -18.55 18.39 8.19
N GLN A 537 -19.62 17.88 8.79
CA GLN A 537 -20.35 16.73 8.26
C GLN A 537 -20.79 16.97 6.81
N LYS A 538 -21.46 18.10 6.54
CA LYS A 538 -21.92 18.49 5.21
C LYS A 538 -20.74 18.65 4.23
N ARG A 539 -19.66 19.30 4.65
CA ARG A 539 -18.45 19.44 3.82
C ARG A 539 -17.88 18.07 3.40
N VAL A 540 -17.85 17.10 4.31
CA VAL A 540 -17.34 15.76 4.04
C VAL A 540 -18.29 15.01 3.10
N THR A 541 -19.60 15.02 3.37
CA THR A 541 -20.59 14.29 2.57
C THR A 541 -20.73 14.87 1.16
N ASP A 542 -20.69 16.21 1.01
CA ASP A 542 -20.71 16.88 -0.30
C ASP A 542 -19.50 16.49 -1.14
N ARG A 543 -18.30 16.43 -0.54
CA ARG A 543 -17.09 15.99 -1.23
C ARG A 543 -17.12 14.52 -1.62
N LEU A 544 -17.68 13.64 -0.78
CA LEU A 544 -17.85 12.22 -1.12
C LEU A 544 -18.84 12.01 -2.27
N ARG A 545 -19.84 12.89 -2.43
CA ARG A 545 -20.84 12.80 -3.50
C ARG A 545 -20.47 13.61 -4.77
N ASN A 546 -19.33 14.28 -4.76
CA ASN A 546 -18.87 15.08 -5.89
C ASN A 546 -18.18 14.20 -6.94
N VAL A 547 -18.86 13.93 -8.06
CA VAL A 547 -18.35 13.08 -9.15
C VAL A 547 -17.06 13.66 -9.76
N PRO A 548 -16.97 14.94 -10.17
CA PRO A 548 -15.71 15.54 -10.61
C PRO A 548 -14.56 15.32 -9.63
N ALA A 549 -14.78 15.50 -8.32
CA ALA A 549 -13.74 15.32 -7.31
C ALA A 549 -13.32 13.84 -7.15
N LEU A 550 -14.27 12.90 -7.21
CA LEU A 550 -13.98 11.47 -7.19
C LEU A 550 -13.18 11.04 -8.42
N THR A 551 -13.53 11.57 -9.60
CA THR A 551 -12.84 11.29 -10.86
C THR A 551 -11.46 11.94 -10.88
N ALA A 552 -11.32 13.20 -10.48
CA ALA A 552 -10.03 13.90 -10.42
C ALA A 552 -9.08 13.26 -9.41
N ALA A 553 -9.58 12.86 -8.23
CA ALA A 553 -8.79 12.10 -7.26
C ALA A 553 -8.63 10.61 -7.63
N ARG A 554 -9.18 10.17 -8.77
CA ARG A 554 -9.24 8.78 -9.28
C ARG A 554 -9.53 7.76 -8.18
N VAL A 555 -10.52 8.05 -7.32
CA VAL A 555 -10.84 7.21 -6.17
C VAL A 555 -11.46 5.89 -6.66
N HIS A 556 -10.69 4.81 -6.53
CA HIS A 556 -11.14 3.50 -6.97
C HIS A 556 -12.29 2.95 -6.09
N PRO A 557 -13.33 2.31 -6.66
CA PRO A 557 -14.43 1.71 -5.89
C PRO A 557 -13.97 0.76 -4.79
N MET A 558 -12.92 -0.03 -5.00
CA MET A 558 -12.40 -0.93 -3.95
C MET A 558 -11.77 -0.18 -2.77
N THR A 559 -11.20 1.01 -3.00
CA THR A 559 -10.72 1.86 -1.89
C THR A 559 -11.90 2.37 -1.06
N LEU A 560 -13.00 2.71 -1.70
CA LEU A 560 -14.23 3.13 -1.03
C LEU A 560 -14.89 1.96 -0.29
N LEU A 561 -14.82 0.74 -0.86
CA LEU A 561 -15.30 -0.47 -0.20
C LEU A 561 -14.53 -0.75 1.10
N ASP A 562 -13.19 -0.74 1.05
CA ASP A 562 -12.36 -0.94 2.25
C ASP A 562 -12.60 0.15 3.30
N ALA A 563 -12.73 1.40 2.86
CA ALA A 563 -13.02 2.52 3.74
C ALA A 563 -14.41 2.44 4.37
N MET A 564 -15.43 2.08 3.59
CA MET A 564 -16.80 1.90 4.05
C MET A 564 -16.89 0.78 5.08
N CYS A 565 -16.34 -0.41 4.77
CA CYS A 565 -16.33 -1.53 5.72
C CYS A 565 -15.55 -1.18 7.00
N THR A 566 -14.38 -0.54 6.86
CA THR A 566 -13.60 -0.09 8.03
C THR A 566 -14.37 0.94 8.87
N TYR A 567 -15.00 1.93 8.24
CA TYR A 567 -15.75 2.97 8.96
C TYR A 567 -16.96 2.41 9.70
N ARG A 568 -17.71 1.49 9.07
CA ARG A 568 -18.87 0.81 9.66
C ARG A 568 -18.50 -0.06 10.85
N ASN A 569 -17.34 -0.71 10.82
CA ASN A 569 -16.87 -1.54 11.94
C ASN A 569 -16.63 -0.72 13.22
N GLY A 570 -16.58 0.62 13.15
CA GLY A 570 -16.45 1.48 14.34
C GLY A 570 -15.11 1.37 15.05
N ALA A 571 -14.13 0.69 14.46
CA ALA A 571 -12.83 0.43 15.07
C ALA A 571 -11.71 0.42 14.04
N GLY A 572 -10.56 0.98 14.41
CA GLY A 572 -9.37 0.96 13.55
C GLY A 572 -8.78 -0.44 13.46
N ALA A 573 -8.04 -0.75 12.39
CA ALA A 573 -7.44 -2.07 12.16
C ALA A 573 -6.50 -2.57 13.28
N ARG A 574 -5.97 -1.68 14.14
CA ARG A 574 -5.14 -2.01 15.31
C ARG A 574 -5.94 -2.08 16.63
N GLY A 575 -7.26 -1.90 16.59
CA GLY A 575 -8.18 -2.01 17.72
C GLY A 575 -8.14 -0.91 18.79
N LYS A 576 -7.21 0.04 18.69
CA LYS A 576 -7.03 1.12 19.69
C LYS A 576 -8.01 2.28 19.54
N ALA A 577 -8.28 2.71 18.31
CA ALA A 577 -9.23 3.77 18.01
C ALA A 577 -10.63 3.16 17.82
N ARG A 578 -11.63 3.76 18.45
CA ARG A 578 -13.04 3.40 18.33
C ARG A 578 -13.87 4.64 18.07
N TRP A 579 -14.92 4.51 17.30
CA TRP A 579 -15.87 5.58 17.00
C TRP A 579 -17.25 5.01 16.76
N GLN A 580 -18.27 5.86 16.90
CA GLN A 580 -19.61 5.55 16.45
C GLN A 580 -19.75 5.98 14.98
N PRO A 581 -20.12 5.09 14.05
CA PRO A 581 -20.33 5.46 12.65
C PRO A 581 -21.46 6.47 12.51
N VAL A 582 -21.21 7.59 11.84
CA VAL A 582 -22.25 8.58 11.52
C VAL A 582 -23.04 8.09 10.31
N ALA A 583 -24.37 8.03 10.45
CA ALA A 583 -25.26 7.47 9.42
C ALA A 583 -25.13 8.17 8.06
N GLU A 584 -25.12 9.51 8.04
CA GLU A 584 -24.97 10.30 6.82
C GLU A 584 -23.61 10.10 6.13
N VAL A 585 -22.53 9.97 6.90
CA VAL A 585 -21.19 9.72 6.35
C VAL A 585 -21.14 8.31 5.77
N THR A 586 -21.77 7.34 6.44
CA THR A 586 -21.89 5.97 5.97
C THR A 586 -22.69 5.89 4.66
N ALA A 587 -23.80 6.62 4.58
CA ALA A 587 -24.61 6.73 3.36
C ALA A 587 -23.82 7.41 2.23
N ALA A 588 -23.10 8.50 2.53
CA ALA A 588 -22.28 9.21 1.54
C ALA A 588 -21.11 8.37 1.02
N LEU A 589 -20.45 7.57 1.87
CA LEU A 589 -19.42 6.61 1.43
C LEU A 589 -19.99 5.55 0.49
N GLU A 590 -21.19 5.04 0.79
CA GLU A 590 -21.87 4.08 -0.07
C GLU A 590 -22.31 4.71 -1.40
N ASP A 591 -22.82 5.95 -1.38
CA ASP A 591 -23.11 6.72 -2.58
C ASP A 591 -21.83 6.96 -3.41
N ALA A 592 -20.73 7.34 -2.77
CA ALA A 592 -19.43 7.54 -3.42
C ALA A 592 -18.93 6.26 -4.09
N PHE A 593 -19.04 5.12 -3.40
CA PHE A 593 -18.70 3.81 -3.93
C PHE A 593 -19.44 3.55 -5.25
N TYR A 594 -20.71 3.94 -5.33
CA TYR A 594 -21.53 3.78 -6.52
C TYR A 594 -21.24 4.77 -7.63
N LEU A 595 -21.00 6.03 -7.28
CA LEU A 595 -20.63 7.07 -8.24
C LEU A 595 -19.30 6.75 -8.93
N ALA A 596 -18.37 6.11 -8.22
CA ALA A 596 -17.09 5.68 -8.77
C ALA A 596 -17.22 4.63 -9.90
N PHE A 597 -18.37 3.94 -10.05
CA PHE A 597 -18.60 2.96 -11.11
C PHE A 597 -19.05 3.53 -12.45
N LYS A 598 -19.57 4.77 -12.50
CA LYS A 598 -20.02 5.38 -13.77
C LYS A 598 -18.88 5.61 -14.78
N ASN A 599 -17.64 5.33 -14.39
CA ASN A 599 -16.46 5.40 -15.23
C ASN A 599 -16.22 4.11 -16.06
N VAL A 600 -17.06 3.06 -15.92
CA VAL A 600 -16.91 1.79 -16.65
C VAL A 600 -17.77 1.77 -17.92
N VAL A 601 -17.18 1.44 -19.07
CA VAL A 601 -17.87 1.35 -20.37
C VAL A 601 -18.52 -0.04 -20.55
N PRO A 602 -19.85 -0.14 -20.77
CA PRO A 602 -20.54 -1.41 -20.92
C PRO A 602 -20.15 -2.18 -22.18
N THR A 603 -20.24 -3.50 -22.13
CA THR A 603 -20.03 -4.39 -23.30
C THR A 603 -21.31 -4.62 -24.10
N GLY A 604 -22.48 -4.46 -23.48
CA GLY A 604 -23.78 -4.71 -24.10
C GLY A 604 -24.11 -6.20 -24.28
N LYS A 605 -23.38 -7.10 -23.61
CA LYS A 605 -23.60 -8.55 -23.67
C LYS A 605 -24.52 -9.05 -22.57
N ARG A 606 -24.99 -10.29 -22.69
CA ARG A 606 -25.85 -10.94 -21.68
C ARG A 606 -25.00 -11.68 -20.66
N TYR A 607 -25.01 -11.20 -19.42
CA TYR A 607 -24.24 -11.76 -18.32
C TYR A 607 -25.09 -12.67 -17.43
N LEU A 608 -24.54 -13.81 -17.03
CA LEU A 608 -25.05 -14.60 -15.91
C LEU A 608 -23.99 -14.66 -14.81
N LEU A 609 -24.30 -14.08 -13.65
CA LEU A 609 -23.41 -14.05 -12.50
C LEU A 609 -23.73 -15.22 -11.56
N GLY A 610 -22.71 -15.97 -11.17
CA GLY A 610 -22.75 -16.91 -10.04
C GLY A 610 -21.99 -16.32 -8.86
N LEU A 611 -22.70 -15.92 -7.81
CA LEU A 611 -22.11 -15.49 -6.55
C LEU A 611 -21.92 -16.70 -5.62
N ASP A 612 -20.68 -17.04 -5.31
CA ASP A 612 -20.37 -18.05 -4.31
C ASP A 612 -20.73 -17.52 -2.90
N VAL A 613 -21.62 -18.23 -2.21
CA VAL A 613 -22.07 -17.89 -0.85
C VAL A 613 -21.59 -18.90 0.19
N SER A 614 -20.66 -19.78 -0.17
CA SER A 614 -20.08 -20.80 0.71
C SER A 614 -19.33 -20.21 1.92
N GLY A 615 -18.91 -21.11 2.83
CA GLY A 615 -18.27 -20.77 4.10
C GLY A 615 -16.96 -20.01 3.92
N SER A 616 -16.18 -20.40 2.93
CA SER A 616 -14.89 -19.81 2.64
C SER A 616 -14.98 -18.37 2.17
N MET A 617 -16.10 -17.97 1.56
CA MET A 617 -16.37 -16.59 1.16
C MET A 617 -16.60 -15.64 2.35
N CYS A 618 -16.78 -16.15 3.58
CA CYS A 618 -16.80 -15.33 4.80
C CYS A 618 -15.41 -14.78 5.19
N CYS A 619 -14.33 -15.33 4.64
CA CYS A 619 -12.97 -14.95 5.04
C CYS A 619 -12.62 -13.52 4.59
N PRO A 620 -11.80 -12.79 5.37
CA PRO A 620 -11.25 -11.52 4.95
C PRO A 620 -10.40 -11.66 3.68
N CYS A 621 -10.52 -10.71 2.77
CA CYS A 621 -9.62 -10.59 1.64
C CYS A 621 -8.24 -10.10 2.14
N SER A 622 -7.17 -10.83 1.80
CA SER A 622 -5.81 -10.45 2.21
C SER A 622 -5.42 -9.02 1.80
N GLY A 623 -5.88 -8.54 0.65
CA GLY A 623 -5.58 -7.20 0.14
C GLY A 623 -6.30 -6.12 0.93
N MET A 624 -7.51 -6.40 1.44
CA MET A 624 -8.39 -5.50 2.16
C MET A 624 -9.02 -6.24 3.34
N THR A 625 -8.29 -6.29 4.46
CA THR A 625 -8.62 -7.15 5.61
C THR A 625 -9.91 -6.77 6.34
N SER A 626 -10.45 -5.58 6.08
CA SER A 626 -11.76 -5.15 6.58
C SER A 626 -12.93 -5.63 5.72
N VAL A 627 -12.63 -6.22 4.56
CA VAL A 627 -13.61 -6.66 3.54
C VAL A 627 -13.53 -8.18 3.43
N THR A 628 -14.68 -8.86 3.48
CA THR A 628 -14.76 -10.30 3.22
C THR A 628 -14.84 -10.61 1.73
N ALA A 629 -14.45 -11.82 1.31
CA ALA A 629 -14.58 -12.27 -0.08
C ALA A 629 -16.03 -12.16 -0.58
N ARG A 630 -17.02 -12.45 0.26
CA ARG A 630 -18.45 -12.25 -0.03
C ARG A 630 -18.81 -10.79 -0.26
N GLN A 631 -18.30 -9.87 0.57
CA GLN A 631 -18.53 -8.43 0.38
C GLN A 631 -17.90 -7.93 -0.93
N ALA A 632 -16.68 -8.37 -1.23
CA ALA A 632 -15.99 -8.03 -2.47
C ALA A 632 -16.72 -8.61 -3.70
N ALA A 633 -17.16 -9.86 -3.64
CA ALA A 633 -17.92 -10.50 -4.69
C ALA A 633 -19.29 -9.81 -4.92
N ALA A 634 -20.02 -9.48 -3.84
CA ALA A 634 -21.27 -8.71 -3.93
C ALA A 634 -21.04 -7.33 -4.56
N ALA A 635 -19.97 -6.63 -4.18
CA ALA A 635 -19.58 -5.35 -4.78
C ALA A 635 -19.35 -5.45 -6.30
N VAL A 636 -18.61 -6.47 -6.75
CA VAL A 636 -18.39 -6.70 -8.19
C VAL A 636 -19.69 -7.09 -8.90
N ALA A 637 -20.53 -7.93 -8.29
CA ALA A 637 -21.82 -8.31 -8.87
C ALA A 637 -22.73 -7.09 -9.10
N MET A 638 -22.82 -6.22 -8.09
CA MET A 638 -23.59 -4.96 -8.20
C MET A 638 -23.02 -4.03 -9.26
N THR A 639 -21.70 -4.04 -9.47
CA THR A 639 -21.04 -3.25 -10.51
C THR A 639 -21.52 -3.68 -11.89
N LEU A 640 -21.50 -4.99 -12.16
CA LEU A 640 -21.94 -5.53 -13.44
C LEU A 640 -23.42 -5.28 -13.68
N VAL A 641 -24.29 -5.47 -12.66
CA VAL A 641 -25.74 -5.19 -12.75
C VAL A 641 -26.03 -3.75 -13.13
N ARG A 642 -25.24 -2.79 -12.66
CA ARG A 642 -25.46 -1.36 -12.94
C ARG A 642 -24.78 -0.86 -14.22
N THR A 643 -23.87 -1.66 -14.77
CA THR A 643 -23.12 -1.29 -15.97
C THR A 643 -23.74 -1.93 -17.20
N GLU A 644 -24.03 -3.23 -17.15
CA GLU A 644 -24.49 -4.01 -18.29
C GLU A 644 -26.02 -3.99 -18.43
N PRO A 645 -26.55 -3.88 -19.66
CA PRO A 645 -27.99 -3.76 -19.88
C PRO A 645 -28.78 -5.03 -19.54
N TRP A 646 -28.12 -6.20 -19.50
CA TRP A 646 -28.75 -7.45 -19.12
C TRP A 646 -27.82 -8.31 -18.26
N VAL A 647 -28.23 -8.53 -17.01
CA VAL A 647 -27.51 -9.35 -16.04
C VAL A 647 -28.51 -10.23 -15.27
N LYS A 648 -28.35 -11.55 -15.35
CA LYS A 648 -29.05 -12.51 -14.49
C LYS A 648 -28.13 -12.86 -13.32
N THR A 649 -28.57 -12.57 -12.09
CA THR A 649 -27.79 -12.84 -10.89
C THR A 649 -28.30 -14.08 -10.15
N MET A 650 -27.39 -15.00 -9.89
CA MET A 650 -27.61 -16.24 -9.16
C MET A 650 -26.62 -16.30 -7.99
N ALA A 651 -26.98 -17.04 -6.94
CA ALA A 651 -26.05 -17.38 -5.87
C ALA A 651 -25.96 -18.90 -5.75
N PHE A 652 -24.79 -19.41 -5.40
CA PHE A 652 -24.58 -20.85 -5.30
C PHE A 652 -23.81 -21.26 -4.05
N SER A 653 -24.20 -22.43 -3.54
CA SER A 653 -23.41 -23.26 -2.64
C SER A 653 -23.46 -24.69 -3.19
N HIS A 654 -24.22 -25.58 -2.53
CA HIS A 654 -24.56 -26.94 -3.01
C HIS A 654 -25.76 -26.96 -3.95
N GLN A 655 -26.47 -25.84 -4.01
CA GLN A 655 -27.61 -25.60 -4.89
C GLN A 655 -27.50 -24.19 -5.46
N LEU A 656 -28.10 -24.00 -6.64
CA LEU A 656 -28.21 -22.70 -7.28
C LEU A 656 -29.54 -22.07 -6.89
N VAL A 657 -29.50 -20.86 -6.36
CA VAL A 657 -30.69 -20.09 -6.03
C VAL A 657 -30.72 -18.81 -6.86
N GLU A 658 -31.92 -18.43 -7.31
CA GLU A 658 -32.10 -17.13 -7.94
C GLU A 658 -31.83 -16.03 -6.89
N PHE A 659 -30.93 -15.12 -7.24
CA PHE A 659 -30.45 -14.10 -6.32
C PHE A 659 -30.58 -12.74 -6.99
N ASN A 660 -31.80 -12.23 -7.11
CA ASN A 660 -32.13 -11.03 -7.86
C ASN A 660 -31.53 -9.76 -7.23
N VAL A 661 -30.37 -9.34 -7.75
CA VAL A 661 -29.71 -8.09 -7.38
C VAL A 661 -30.21 -6.99 -8.31
N ARG A 662 -30.77 -5.94 -7.74
CA ARG A 662 -31.32 -4.79 -8.45
C ARG A 662 -30.33 -3.63 -8.45
N GLU A 663 -30.44 -2.74 -9.42
CA GLU A 663 -29.64 -1.52 -9.48
C GLU A 663 -29.78 -0.65 -8.22
N THR A 664 -30.97 -0.63 -7.62
CA THR A 664 -31.27 0.15 -6.40
C THR A 664 -30.80 -0.51 -5.10
N ASP A 665 -30.36 -1.76 -5.15
CA ASP A 665 -29.95 -2.47 -3.92
C ASP A 665 -28.68 -1.84 -3.33
N ARG A 666 -28.58 -1.87 -2.00
CA ARG A 666 -27.42 -1.44 -1.20
C ARG A 666 -26.52 -2.64 -0.89
N LEU A 667 -25.22 -2.43 -0.67
CA LEU A 667 -24.25 -3.54 -0.55
C LEU A 667 -24.61 -4.45 0.64
N GLU A 668 -24.96 -3.84 1.76
CA GLU A 668 -25.33 -4.55 2.99
C GLU A 668 -26.56 -5.43 2.78
N GLN A 669 -27.58 -4.93 2.09
CA GLN A 669 -28.78 -5.70 1.77
C GLN A 669 -28.47 -6.90 0.88
N VAL A 670 -27.52 -6.77 -0.05
CA VAL A 670 -27.05 -7.89 -0.88
C VAL A 670 -26.31 -8.90 0.00
N VAL A 671 -25.37 -8.45 0.83
CA VAL A 671 -24.59 -9.33 1.70
C VAL A 671 -25.48 -10.06 2.71
N GLU A 672 -26.42 -9.38 3.37
CA GLU A 672 -27.37 -10.00 4.30
C GLU A 672 -28.27 -11.03 3.62
N ARG A 673 -28.84 -10.70 2.45
CA ARG A 673 -29.66 -11.67 1.70
C ARG A 673 -28.84 -12.88 1.29
N SER A 674 -27.58 -12.68 0.89
CA SER A 674 -26.69 -13.77 0.51
C SER A 674 -26.32 -14.67 1.71
N ALA A 675 -26.21 -14.09 2.92
CA ALA A 675 -25.91 -14.83 4.15
C ALA A 675 -27.08 -15.71 4.65
N ARG A 676 -28.31 -15.43 4.21
CA ARG A 676 -29.51 -16.23 4.55
C ARG A 676 -29.65 -17.48 3.67
N ILE A 677 -28.84 -17.61 2.62
CA ILE A 677 -28.88 -18.77 1.73
C ILE A 677 -28.21 -19.95 2.44
N PRO A 678 -28.87 -21.12 2.54
CA PRO A 678 -28.27 -22.30 3.17
C PRO A 678 -26.92 -22.67 2.58
N MET A 679 -25.93 -22.84 3.45
CA MET A 679 -24.56 -23.18 3.06
C MET A 679 -24.45 -24.69 2.78
N GLY A 680 -23.57 -25.07 1.86
CA GLY A 680 -23.23 -26.47 1.58
C GLY A 680 -22.00 -26.57 0.69
N GLY A 681 -21.73 -27.76 0.14
CA GLY A 681 -20.59 -28.01 -0.73
C GLY A 681 -20.59 -27.13 -1.98
N THR A 682 -19.44 -26.64 -2.42
CA THR A 682 -19.35 -25.65 -3.51
C THR A 682 -19.37 -26.32 -4.88
N ASP A 683 -20.32 -25.95 -5.74
CA ASP A 683 -20.39 -26.36 -7.15
C ASP A 683 -20.41 -25.16 -8.10
N CYS A 684 -19.24 -24.85 -8.67
CA CYS A 684 -19.06 -23.76 -9.62
C CYS A 684 -19.62 -24.06 -11.03
N ALA A 685 -20.09 -25.27 -11.31
CA ALA A 685 -20.65 -25.63 -12.63
C ALA A 685 -22.13 -25.24 -12.76
N LEU A 686 -22.81 -25.03 -11.63
CA LEU A 686 -24.24 -24.77 -11.55
C LEU A 686 -24.74 -23.63 -12.46
N PRO A 687 -24.07 -22.46 -12.58
CA PRO A 687 -24.54 -21.37 -13.43
C PRO A 687 -24.73 -21.79 -14.91
N MET A 688 -23.79 -22.56 -15.46
CA MET A 688 -23.83 -23.04 -16.84
C MET A 688 -24.85 -24.17 -17.03
N VAL A 689 -24.96 -25.06 -16.03
CA VAL A 689 -25.96 -26.15 -16.03
C VAL A 689 -27.37 -25.55 -16.05
N TYR A 690 -27.66 -24.61 -15.16
CA TYR A 690 -28.95 -23.93 -15.10
C TYR A 690 -29.30 -23.20 -16.40
N ALA A 691 -28.34 -22.47 -16.98
CA ALA A 691 -28.58 -21.78 -18.25
C ALA A 691 -28.91 -22.75 -19.38
N THR A 692 -28.29 -23.94 -19.40
CA THR A 692 -28.59 -25.00 -20.36
C THR A 692 -30.00 -25.55 -20.15
N GLU A 693 -30.35 -25.90 -18.91
CA GLU A 693 -31.66 -26.48 -18.54
C GLU A 693 -32.82 -25.52 -18.82
N LYS A 694 -32.62 -24.22 -18.57
CA LYS A 694 -33.62 -23.18 -18.81
C LYS A 694 -33.58 -22.62 -20.23
N GLN A 695 -32.68 -23.11 -21.08
CA GLN A 695 -32.45 -22.59 -22.43
C GLN A 695 -32.26 -21.08 -22.47
N LEU A 696 -31.52 -20.54 -21.49
CA LEU A 696 -31.24 -19.11 -21.39
C LEU A 696 -30.05 -18.75 -22.28
N PRO A 697 -30.19 -17.80 -23.21
CA PRO A 697 -29.08 -17.39 -24.06
C PRO A 697 -28.22 -16.35 -23.33
N VAL A 698 -26.99 -16.75 -23.00
CA VAL A 698 -26.02 -16.07 -22.14
C VAL A 698 -24.70 -16.01 -22.89
N ASP A 699 -24.14 -14.82 -23.02
CA ASP A 699 -22.89 -14.61 -23.74
C ASP A 699 -21.69 -14.75 -22.78
N VAL A 700 -21.86 -14.36 -21.52
CA VAL A 700 -20.77 -14.34 -20.52
C VAL A 700 -21.25 -14.88 -19.17
N PHE A 701 -20.58 -15.92 -18.69
CA PHE A 701 -20.70 -16.41 -17.32
C PHE A 701 -19.63 -15.74 -16.47
N VAL A 702 -19.99 -15.21 -15.31
CA VAL A 702 -19.02 -14.69 -14.33
C VAL A 702 -19.20 -15.42 -13.01
N VAL A 703 -18.19 -16.17 -12.60
CA VAL A 703 -18.18 -16.94 -11.35
C VAL A 703 -17.30 -16.21 -10.34
N LEU A 704 -17.90 -15.79 -9.24
CA LEU A 704 -17.26 -15.03 -8.16
C LEU A 704 -16.97 -15.98 -7.00
N THR A 705 -15.73 -16.45 -6.84
CA THR A 705 -15.40 -17.57 -5.95
C THR A 705 -13.96 -17.50 -5.42
N ASP A 706 -13.57 -18.45 -4.59
CA ASP A 706 -12.20 -18.74 -4.20
C ASP A 706 -11.59 -19.96 -4.93
N ASN A 707 -12.29 -20.51 -5.94
CA ASN A 707 -11.90 -21.66 -6.76
C ASN A 707 -11.98 -23.04 -6.07
N GLU A 708 -12.65 -23.13 -4.92
CA GLU A 708 -12.69 -24.36 -4.10
C GLU A 708 -13.91 -25.23 -4.42
N THR A 709 -14.10 -25.55 -5.70
CA THR A 709 -15.20 -26.43 -6.17
C THR A 709 -14.89 -27.90 -5.89
N TRP A 710 -15.85 -28.67 -5.39
CA TRP A 710 -15.65 -30.12 -5.12
C TRP A 710 -16.92 -30.97 -5.19
N PHE A 711 -18.10 -30.36 -5.12
CA PHE A 711 -19.36 -31.06 -4.88
C PHE A 711 -20.06 -31.55 -6.17
N GLY A 712 -19.82 -30.87 -7.29
CA GLY A 712 -20.62 -31.06 -8.50
C GLY A 712 -20.40 -32.39 -9.23
N LYS A 713 -21.42 -32.82 -9.98
CA LYS A 713 -21.39 -34.02 -10.85
C LYS A 713 -20.70 -33.78 -12.19
N ILE A 714 -20.35 -32.52 -12.49
CA ILE A 714 -19.74 -32.07 -13.73
C ILE A 714 -18.75 -30.95 -13.43
N HIS A 715 -17.64 -30.92 -14.17
CA HIS A 715 -16.66 -29.84 -14.07
C HIS A 715 -17.19 -28.53 -14.69
N PRO A 716 -16.84 -27.35 -14.14
CA PRO A 716 -17.26 -26.06 -14.71
C PRO A 716 -16.86 -25.88 -16.18
N ALA A 717 -15.64 -26.28 -16.53
CA ALA A 717 -15.14 -26.22 -17.90
C ALA A 717 -15.96 -27.09 -18.88
N GLU A 718 -16.33 -28.29 -18.45
CA GLU A 718 -17.19 -29.19 -19.23
C GLU A 718 -18.63 -28.67 -19.32
N ALA A 719 -19.16 -28.08 -18.25
CA ALA A 719 -20.48 -27.47 -18.25
C ALA A 719 -20.57 -26.31 -19.27
N LEU A 720 -19.52 -25.49 -19.40
CA LEU A 720 -19.47 -24.45 -20.43
C LEU A 720 -19.41 -25.04 -21.85
N LYS A 721 -18.56 -26.06 -22.09
CA LYS A 721 -18.47 -26.73 -23.41
C LYS A 721 -19.83 -27.32 -23.83
N ARG A 722 -20.54 -27.94 -22.88
CA ARG A 722 -21.91 -28.44 -23.12
C ARG A 722 -22.91 -27.33 -23.37
N TYR A 723 -22.84 -26.23 -22.62
CA TYR A 723 -23.69 -25.06 -22.86
C TYR A 723 -23.51 -24.52 -24.29
N ARG A 724 -22.27 -24.31 -24.72
CA ARG A 724 -21.93 -23.85 -26.08
C ARG A 724 -22.54 -24.75 -27.16
N ALA A 725 -22.43 -26.07 -26.99
CA ALA A 725 -22.97 -27.05 -27.93
C ALA A 725 -24.50 -27.10 -27.92
N ALA A 726 -25.11 -27.15 -26.73
CA ALA A 726 -26.57 -27.28 -26.57
C ALA A 726 -27.32 -26.01 -27.02
N MET A 727 -26.77 -24.83 -26.72
CA MET A 727 -27.38 -23.54 -27.06
C MET A 727 -26.94 -23.00 -28.43
N LYS A 728 -26.01 -23.69 -29.13
CA LYS A 728 -25.39 -23.22 -30.38
C LYS A 728 -24.74 -21.83 -30.23
N MET A 729 -24.06 -21.61 -29.10
CA MET A 729 -23.39 -20.36 -28.76
C MET A 729 -21.89 -20.62 -28.57
N PRO A 730 -21.10 -20.80 -29.66
CA PRO A 730 -19.68 -21.16 -29.55
C PRO A 730 -18.86 -20.08 -28.84
N ASP A 731 -19.28 -18.81 -28.94
CA ASP A 731 -18.59 -17.66 -28.35
C ASP A 731 -18.94 -17.39 -26.89
N ALA A 732 -19.73 -18.26 -26.23
CA ALA A 732 -20.06 -18.08 -24.82
C ALA A 732 -18.79 -18.18 -23.96
N LYS A 733 -18.56 -17.20 -23.09
CA LYS A 733 -17.33 -17.04 -22.31
C LYS A 733 -17.55 -17.32 -20.83
N LEU A 734 -16.50 -17.74 -20.13
CA LEU A 734 -16.47 -17.87 -18.67
C LEU A 734 -15.37 -16.98 -18.11
N VAL A 735 -15.72 -16.14 -17.15
CA VAL A 735 -14.80 -15.33 -16.35
C VAL A 735 -14.86 -15.82 -14.91
N VAL A 736 -13.71 -16.11 -14.34
CA VAL A 736 -13.54 -16.53 -12.94
C VAL A 736 -12.86 -15.40 -12.19
N LEU A 737 -13.54 -14.83 -11.20
CA LEU A 737 -12.94 -13.83 -10.32
C LEU A 737 -12.55 -14.49 -9.00
N ALA A 738 -11.24 -14.66 -8.80
CA ALA A 738 -10.66 -15.29 -7.63
C ALA A 738 -10.43 -14.27 -6.51
N PHE A 739 -11.06 -14.46 -5.35
CA PHE A 739 -10.91 -13.58 -4.18
C PHE A 739 -9.83 -14.05 -3.18
N SER A 740 -9.17 -15.17 -3.48
CA SER A 740 -8.12 -15.78 -2.67
C SER A 740 -6.89 -16.11 -3.52
N VAL A 741 -5.70 -16.02 -2.92
CA VAL A 741 -4.46 -16.47 -3.58
C VAL A 741 -4.38 -18.00 -3.51
N ASN A 742 -4.42 -18.65 -4.67
CA ASN A 742 -4.16 -20.07 -4.87
C ASN A 742 -3.49 -20.33 -6.22
N ASP A 743 -2.91 -21.52 -6.39
CA ASP A 743 -2.21 -21.97 -7.60
C ASP A 743 -3.11 -22.78 -8.55
N PHE A 744 -4.42 -22.66 -8.41
CA PHE A 744 -5.40 -23.35 -9.24
C PHE A 744 -6.58 -22.47 -9.66
N SER A 745 -7.29 -22.87 -10.72
CA SER A 745 -8.48 -22.21 -11.25
C SER A 745 -9.47 -23.23 -11.79
N ILE A 746 -10.74 -22.87 -11.81
CA ILE A 746 -11.78 -23.63 -12.50
C ILE A 746 -11.79 -23.36 -14.01
N ALA A 747 -11.10 -22.30 -14.48
CA ALA A 747 -10.93 -22.00 -15.90
C ALA A 747 -9.90 -22.96 -16.53
N ASP A 748 -10.26 -23.55 -17.67
CA ASP A 748 -9.38 -24.41 -18.47
C ASP A 748 -8.34 -23.52 -19.21
N PRO A 749 -7.04 -23.62 -18.91
CA PRO A 749 -6.01 -22.77 -19.53
C PRO A 749 -5.89 -22.97 -21.05
N LYS A 750 -6.44 -24.07 -21.60
CA LYS A 750 -6.43 -24.37 -23.03
C LYS A 750 -7.65 -23.82 -23.77
N ASP A 751 -8.66 -23.31 -23.05
CA ASP A 751 -9.87 -22.76 -23.63
C ASP A 751 -9.77 -21.22 -23.69
N PRO A 752 -9.61 -20.61 -24.89
CA PRO A 752 -9.49 -19.16 -25.02
C PRO A 752 -10.77 -18.41 -24.65
N GLY A 753 -11.90 -19.10 -24.49
CA GLY A 753 -13.13 -18.54 -23.98
C GLY A 753 -13.29 -18.67 -22.46
N MET A 754 -12.25 -19.03 -21.73
CA MET A 754 -12.21 -18.99 -20.26
C MET A 754 -11.09 -18.06 -19.76
N LEU A 755 -11.41 -17.19 -18.80
CA LEU A 755 -10.46 -16.24 -18.22
C LEU A 755 -10.47 -16.32 -16.69
N ASP A 756 -9.28 -16.26 -16.10
CA ASP A 756 -9.09 -16.11 -14.66
C ASP A 756 -8.53 -14.72 -14.31
N VAL A 757 -9.14 -14.05 -13.32
CA VAL A 757 -8.73 -12.72 -12.87
C VAL A 757 -8.78 -12.64 -11.35
N ALA A 758 -7.83 -11.89 -10.76
CA ALA A 758 -7.88 -11.55 -9.35
C ALA A 758 -9.06 -10.60 -9.05
N GLY A 759 -9.99 -11.00 -8.20
CA GLY A 759 -11.26 -10.30 -7.96
C GLY A 759 -11.16 -8.93 -7.27
N LEU A 760 -9.99 -8.57 -6.74
CA LEU A 760 -9.72 -7.24 -6.16
C LEU A 760 -8.90 -6.34 -7.08
N ASP A 761 -8.63 -6.77 -8.32
CA ASP A 761 -7.94 -5.94 -9.31
C ASP A 761 -8.80 -4.74 -9.70
N SER A 762 -8.25 -3.53 -9.63
CA SER A 762 -8.97 -2.34 -10.08
C SER A 762 -9.30 -2.36 -11.57
N ALA A 763 -8.53 -3.12 -12.36
CA ALA A 763 -8.75 -3.28 -13.78
C ALA A 763 -9.82 -4.34 -14.12
N VAL A 764 -10.45 -5.04 -13.15
CA VAL A 764 -11.45 -6.09 -13.44
C VAL A 764 -12.47 -5.66 -14.49
N PRO A 765 -13.14 -4.49 -14.38
CA PRO A 765 -14.17 -4.13 -15.35
C PRO A 765 -13.62 -3.98 -16.77
N ARG A 766 -12.42 -3.39 -16.92
CA ARG A 766 -11.75 -3.23 -18.22
C ARG A 766 -11.32 -4.58 -18.79
N VAL A 767 -10.63 -5.40 -17.99
CA VAL A 767 -10.13 -6.73 -18.39
C VAL A 767 -11.28 -7.63 -18.82
N VAL A 768 -12.38 -7.65 -18.06
CA VAL A 768 -13.58 -8.40 -18.42
C VAL A 768 -14.19 -7.88 -19.71
N ALA A 769 -14.28 -6.56 -19.87
CA ALA A 769 -14.85 -5.97 -21.07
C ALA A 769 -14.02 -6.26 -22.33
N ASP A 770 -12.70 -6.16 -22.24
CA ASP A 770 -11.78 -6.45 -23.35
C ASP A 770 -11.83 -7.93 -23.72
N PHE A 771 -11.81 -8.82 -22.72
CA PHE A 771 -11.96 -10.25 -22.93
C PHE A 771 -13.28 -10.59 -23.61
N VAL A 772 -14.39 -10.00 -23.14
CA VAL A 772 -15.72 -10.24 -23.69
C VAL A 772 -15.82 -9.75 -25.14
N ARG A 773 -15.20 -8.60 -25.47
CA ARG A 773 -15.14 -8.06 -26.84
C ARG A 773 -14.14 -8.80 -27.75
N GLY A 774 -13.26 -9.65 -27.21
CA GLY A 774 -12.27 -10.42 -27.96
C GLY A 774 -10.94 -9.69 -28.18
N GLY A 775 -10.62 -8.72 -27.30
CA GLY A 775 -9.36 -7.97 -27.33
C GLY A 775 -8.22 -8.59 -26.51
N LEU A 776 -8.43 -9.77 -25.91
CA LEU A 776 -7.44 -10.51 -25.10
C LEU A 776 -7.20 -11.90 -25.63
#